data_AF-A0A4Q7YVE8-F1
#
_entry.id   AF-A0A4Q7YVE8-F1
#
_cell.length_a   1.000
_cell.length_b   1.000
_cell.length_c   1.000
_cell.angle_alpha   90.00
_cell.angle_beta   90.00
_cell.angle_gamma   90.00
#
_symmetry.space_group_name_H-M   'P 1'
#
loop_
_entity.id
_entity.type
_entity.pdbx_description
1 polymer ?
#
loop_
_entity_poly.entity_id
_entity_poly.type
_entity_poly.pdbx_seq_one_letter_code
_entity_poly.pdbx_strand_id
1 'polypeptide(L)'
;MQNGNQNQNQLQQTFNPFSILPLDPPTEFQQFVANSTGKMLPIFGAALFRNPPSTFSPVNTAPVTPDYLLGPGDELLIQSWGQVTLNGRFIVDRSGGIFIPQVGTVQVAGLRFEQVQPYLKSQMNKLFRNFDLNVNMGQLRSIQVFVVGQARRPGTYTISSLSTLVNAIFATGGPSPQGSLRHIQLKRGGKLIVDFDLYDLLVRGDKSNDVALLPGDVIYIPPVGPQVAVAGNVKVPSIYELKSADSTTVGDVLDLAAGLTSIASRDAIRLERIDERHMRSTLDVSLDTQGKATPVQDGDLLELVAVAGEFKGAITLRGNVANPGRYMWKPGMRVKDLLPDKDSLITRDYWLKRSQLGQPMMTYIPTCLPRTPYGVPTLRYGIPVGEEGDDPFWRYSSTPEYRALRGYPAVNGDRRMSDQDSMSSNSLRNPMMEDRTTATTGDDELNCASLSDIPKYVDRLAPYNSQTNFQQQNNALGASQTQPIDTTGSERASAASASLGTSSRNASSGQFQPKNDVKLSEPDIDWSYAVVERQSKENLTTSLLPFNLGKVVLEGDSSQNLELLPGDVVTIFSKADIRVPQAQQTRFVRLEGEFNSAGVYSVRAGETLRQVVQRAGGLTPEAYLYGSEFTRESTRRVQQARLNEYVDQIALQASTVASANASRSINPQDTAAAAAAQQQNQNIVNSLRRARASGRIVLELPVDSHSIEQLPDLPLEDGDRFIVPRVPPTVNVDGAVYNQNSFMYDPHRRVGDFIRLAGGANRDADSKRAYVIRAGGAVISKQYSSSLRGNGFNSLHVYPGDTIVIPLNLDQGKTMRLIVDIAQIVGQFGIAIAAANTVLGQ
;
A
#
# COMPACT_ATOMS: atom_id res chain seq x y z
N MET A 1 14.42 -67.62 -5.96
CA MET A 1 14.68 -66.44 -5.10
C MET A 1 14.74 -65.21 -5.98
N GLN A 2 14.08 -64.13 -5.54
CA GLN A 2 14.23 -62.72 -5.89
C GLN A 2 13.70 -62.16 -7.23
N ASN A 3 12.44 -61.71 -7.14
CA ASN A 3 11.93 -60.35 -7.41
C ASN A 3 12.31 -59.61 -8.70
N GLY A 4 11.33 -59.57 -9.61
CA GLY A 4 11.04 -58.41 -10.43
C GLY A 4 10.10 -57.45 -9.70
N ASN A 5 10.42 -56.16 -9.72
CA ASN A 5 9.46 -55.06 -9.53
C ASN A 5 10.13 -53.76 -9.95
N GLN A 6 9.92 -53.32 -11.19
CA GLN A 6 10.04 -51.90 -11.52
C GLN A 6 8.94 -51.49 -12.51
N ASN A 7 8.22 -50.45 -12.07
CA ASN A 7 7.46 -49.48 -12.86
C ASN A 7 6.09 -49.89 -13.41
N GLN A 8 5.14 -50.05 -12.49
CA GLN A 8 3.77 -49.56 -12.68
C GLN A 8 3.50 -48.39 -11.71
N ASN A 9 4.12 -47.24 -11.96
CA ASN A 9 3.59 -45.97 -11.44
C ASN A 9 2.77 -45.34 -12.56
N GLN A 10 1.51 -45.74 -12.63
CA GLN A 10 0.49 -44.98 -13.33
C GLN A 10 0.39 -43.59 -12.69
N LEU A 11 0.25 -42.58 -13.56
CA LEU A 11 0.03 -41.18 -13.24
C LEU A 11 -1.22 -40.99 -12.36
N GLN A 12 -1.11 -41.21 -11.06
CA GLN A 12 -2.00 -40.58 -10.08
C GLN A 12 -1.51 -39.15 -9.94
N GLN A 13 -2.15 -38.23 -10.68
CA GLN A 13 -2.06 -36.80 -10.39
C GLN A 13 -2.49 -36.60 -8.94
N THR A 14 -1.52 -36.36 -8.08
CA THR A 14 -1.76 -35.85 -6.74
C THR A 14 -2.43 -34.49 -6.87
N PHE A 15 -3.75 -34.48 -6.69
CA PHE A 15 -4.53 -33.25 -6.64
C PHE A 15 -3.96 -32.37 -5.53
N ASN A 16 -3.47 -31.20 -5.90
CA ASN A 16 -3.21 -30.14 -4.94
C ASN A 16 -4.45 -29.23 -4.93
N PRO A 17 -5.39 -29.38 -3.97
CA PRO A 17 -6.67 -28.65 -3.97
C PRO A 17 -6.52 -27.14 -3.73
N PHE A 18 -5.29 -26.63 -3.56
CA PHE A 18 -5.00 -25.26 -3.15
C PHE A 18 -4.31 -24.40 -4.21
N SER A 19 -4.31 -24.81 -5.48
CA SER A 19 -3.90 -23.90 -6.57
C SER A 19 -4.96 -22.82 -6.74
N ILE A 20 -4.69 -21.60 -6.28
CA ILE A 20 -5.54 -20.43 -6.51
C ILE A 20 -5.74 -20.31 -8.02
N LEU A 21 -6.99 -20.46 -8.46
CA LEU A 21 -7.34 -20.41 -9.87
C LEU A 21 -6.97 -19.02 -10.42
N PRO A 22 -6.38 -18.93 -11.62
CA PRO A 22 -6.17 -17.64 -12.26
C PRO A 22 -7.52 -16.92 -12.41
N LEU A 23 -7.50 -15.60 -12.30
CA LEU A 23 -8.70 -14.78 -12.51
C LEU A 23 -9.23 -15.04 -13.93
N ASP A 24 -10.52 -15.37 -14.02
CA ASP A 24 -11.18 -15.54 -15.32
C ASP A 24 -11.14 -14.21 -16.10
N PRO A 25 -10.97 -14.26 -17.44
CA PRO A 25 -11.13 -13.07 -18.27
C PRO A 25 -12.58 -12.54 -18.13
N PRO A 26 -12.77 -11.21 -18.13
CA PRO A 26 -14.10 -10.63 -18.02
C PRO A 26 -14.94 -10.96 -19.25
N THR A 27 -16.20 -11.33 -19.03
CA THR A 27 -17.16 -11.61 -20.12
C THR A 27 -17.50 -10.33 -20.90
N GLU A 28 -18.05 -10.49 -22.11
CA GLU A 28 -18.51 -9.35 -22.93
C GLU A 28 -19.52 -8.48 -22.15
N PHE A 29 -20.46 -9.10 -21.44
CA PHE A 29 -21.44 -8.37 -20.62
C PHE A 29 -20.79 -7.64 -19.44
N GLN A 30 -19.79 -8.25 -18.77
CA GLN A 30 -19.02 -7.54 -17.73
C GLN A 30 -18.28 -6.31 -18.27
N GLN A 31 -17.72 -6.41 -19.48
CA GLN A 31 -17.05 -5.29 -20.14
C GLN A 31 -18.04 -4.19 -20.52
N PHE A 32 -19.21 -4.55 -21.05
CA PHE A 32 -20.30 -3.62 -21.33
C PHE A 32 -20.72 -2.85 -20.07
N VAL A 33 -20.99 -3.55 -18.97
CA VAL A 33 -21.38 -2.94 -17.69
C VAL A 33 -20.28 -2.04 -17.13
N ALA A 34 -19.01 -2.44 -17.26
CA ALA A 34 -17.89 -1.62 -16.84
C ALA A 34 -17.78 -0.32 -17.64
N ASN A 35 -18.07 -0.37 -18.95
CA ASN A 35 -18.09 0.83 -19.78
C ASN A 35 -19.26 1.78 -19.44
N SER A 36 -20.41 1.25 -19.02
CA SER A 36 -21.55 2.07 -18.59
C SER A 36 -21.37 2.68 -17.20
N THR A 37 -20.89 1.90 -16.24
CA THR A 37 -20.88 2.28 -14.81
C THR A 37 -19.52 2.78 -14.32
N GLY A 38 -18.47 2.63 -15.14
CA GLY A 38 -17.08 2.84 -14.75
C GLY A 38 -16.52 1.75 -13.82
N LYS A 39 -17.29 0.72 -13.48
CA LYS A 39 -16.88 -0.33 -12.52
C LYS A 39 -17.12 -1.73 -13.07
N MET A 40 -16.11 -2.59 -12.92
CA MET A 40 -16.25 -4.01 -13.28
C MET A 40 -17.06 -4.75 -12.20
N LEU A 41 -18.29 -5.14 -12.54
CA LEU A 41 -19.14 -5.91 -11.63
C LEU A 41 -18.78 -7.41 -11.64
N PRO A 42 -18.78 -8.07 -10.46
CA PRO A 42 -18.60 -9.52 -10.38
C PRO A 42 -19.87 -10.26 -10.82
N ILE A 43 -19.71 -11.48 -11.31
CA ILE A 43 -20.82 -12.42 -11.51
C ILE A 43 -21.21 -12.97 -10.13
N PHE A 44 -22.50 -12.89 -9.79
CA PHE A 44 -23.01 -13.36 -8.52
C PHE A 44 -22.71 -14.85 -8.31
N GLY A 45 -22.30 -15.24 -7.10
CA GLY A 45 -21.96 -16.62 -6.76
C GLY A 45 -20.64 -17.15 -7.32
N ALA A 46 -20.06 -16.57 -8.38
CA ALA A 46 -18.84 -17.09 -9.00
C ALA A 46 -17.60 -17.08 -8.06
N ALA A 47 -17.53 -16.12 -7.14
CA ALA A 47 -16.43 -16.01 -6.18
C ALA A 47 -16.39 -17.18 -5.18
N LEU A 48 -17.53 -17.84 -4.93
CA LEU A 48 -17.64 -18.97 -4.01
C LEU A 48 -16.72 -20.14 -4.38
N PHE A 49 -16.54 -20.36 -5.67
CA PHE A 49 -15.75 -21.48 -6.19
C PHE A 49 -14.26 -21.16 -6.37
N ARG A 50 -13.85 -19.90 -6.16
CA ARG A 50 -12.44 -19.49 -6.29
C ARG A 50 -11.62 -19.85 -5.06
N ASN A 51 -12.23 -19.72 -3.88
CA ASN A 51 -11.60 -20.04 -2.59
C ASN A 51 -12.51 -20.94 -1.74
N PRO A 52 -12.81 -22.18 -2.19
CA PRO A 52 -13.63 -23.07 -1.39
C PRO A 52 -12.90 -23.37 -0.06
N PRO A 53 -13.58 -23.30 1.10
CA PRO A 53 -12.94 -23.68 2.35
C PRO A 53 -12.52 -25.15 2.30
N SER A 54 -11.41 -25.47 2.97
CA SER A 54 -10.75 -26.79 2.94
C SER A 54 -11.64 -27.95 3.42
N THR A 55 -12.78 -27.65 4.05
CA THR A 55 -13.76 -28.62 4.57
C THR A 55 -14.69 -29.20 3.50
N PHE A 56 -14.68 -28.70 2.26
CA PHE A 56 -15.46 -29.27 1.15
C PHE A 56 -14.75 -30.42 0.40
N SER A 57 -13.59 -30.87 0.88
CA SER A 57 -12.92 -32.07 0.37
C SER A 57 -13.81 -33.32 0.56
N PRO A 58 -13.78 -34.31 -0.38
CA PRO A 58 -14.62 -35.50 -0.30
C PRO A 58 -14.57 -36.15 1.07
N VAL A 59 -15.77 -36.35 1.60
CA VAL A 59 -16.05 -36.75 2.96
C VAL A 59 -15.67 -38.22 3.15
N ASN A 60 -14.40 -38.47 3.42
CA ASN A 60 -13.89 -39.82 3.68
C ASN A 60 -13.97 -40.19 5.17
N THR A 61 -14.31 -39.24 6.05
CA THR A 61 -14.29 -39.40 7.51
C THR A 61 -15.57 -38.96 8.21
N ALA A 62 -16.67 -38.65 7.50
CA ALA A 62 -17.93 -38.36 8.20
C ALA A 62 -18.52 -39.63 8.79
N PRO A 63 -19.21 -39.50 9.94
CA PRO A 63 -20.01 -40.59 10.48
C PRO A 63 -21.06 -41.01 9.44
N VAL A 64 -21.06 -42.30 9.14
CA VAL A 64 -21.97 -42.92 8.19
C VAL A 64 -23.34 -43.05 8.83
N THR A 65 -24.39 -42.69 8.10
CA THR A 65 -25.76 -42.79 8.61
C THR A 65 -26.20 -44.26 8.71
N PRO A 66 -27.07 -44.63 9.66
CA PRO A 66 -27.50 -46.03 9.85
C PRO A 66 -28.15 -46.67 8.60
N ASP A 67 -28.72 -45.86 7.72
CA ASP A 67 -29.38 -46.25 6.48
C ASP A 67 -28.44 -46.42 5.28
N TYR A 68 -27.14 -46.17 5.43
CA TYR A 68 -26.16 -46.35 4.36
C TYR A 68 -26.15 -47.78 3.83
N LEU A 69 -26.30 -47.92 2.52
CA LEU A 69 -26.31 -49.21 1.84
C LEU A 69 -24.88 -49.66 1.51
N LEU A 70 -24.43 -50.74 2.12
CA LEU A 70 -23.11 -51.30 1.87
C LEU A 70 -22.99 -51.79 0.42
N GLY A 71 -21.83 -51.59 -0.17
CA GLY A 71 -21.49 -52.17 -1.46
C GLY A 71 -20.00 -52.47 -1.63
N PRO A 72 -19.64 -53.06 -2.78
CA PRO A 72 -18.25 -53.39 -3.09
C PRO A 72 -17.31 -52.20 -2.94
N GLY A 73 -16.16 -52.43 -2.29
CA GLY A 73 -15.15 -51.42 -2.00
C GLY A 73 -15.30 -50.70 -0.67
N ASP A 74 -16.40 -50.88 0.06
CA ASP A 74 -16.53 -50.38 1.43
C ASP A 74 -15.64 -51.17 2.39
N GLU A 75 -15.13 -50.52 3.44
CA GLU A 75 -14.33 -51.15 4.48
C GLU A 75 -15.09 -51.22 5.81
N LEU A 76 -15.09 -52.40 6.43
CA LEU A 76 -15.67 -52.64 7.75
C LEU A 76 -14.57 -52.90 8.76
N LEU A 77 -14.61 -52.17 9.88
CA LEU A 77 -13.75 -52.37 11.03
C LEU A 77 -14.50 -53.28 12.00
N ILE A 78 -14.09 -54.55 12.06
CA ILE A 78 -14.77 -55.56 12.88
C ILE A 78 -13.90 -55.89 14.08
N GLN A 79 -14.48 -55.74 15.27
CA GLN A 79 -13.86 -56.05 16.55
C GLN A 79 -14.73 -57.06 17.31
N SER A 80 -14.12 -58.15 17.76
CA SER A 80 -14.77 -59.18 18.57
C SER A 80 -13.87 -59.63 19.70
N TRP A 81 -14.47 -59.87 20.86
CA TRP A 81 -13.80 -60.36 22.07
C TRP A 81 -14.68 -61.39 22.80
N GLY A 82 -14.05 -62.21 23.65
CA GLY A 82 -14.70 -63.35 24.32
C GLY A 82 -14.09 -64.67 23.86
N GLN A 83 -14.92 -65.62 23.42
CA GLN A 83 -14.43 -66.89 22.89
C GLN A 83 -13.60 -66.75 21.60
N VAL A 84 -13.93 -65.76 20.76
CA VAL A 84 -13.19 -65.44 19.54
C VAL A 84 -12.65 -64.02 19.66
N THR A 85 -11.37 -63.84 19.33
CA THR A 85 -10.73 -62.51 19.27
C THR A 85 -10.48 -62.18 17.81
N LEU A 86 -11.15 -61.14 17.31
CA LEU A 86 -11.00 -60.65 15.96
C LEU A 86 -10.82 -59.14 16.01
N ASN A 87 -9.79 -58.61 15.38
CA ASN A 87 -9.64 -57.18 15.17
C ASN A 87 -9.00 -56.98 13.80
N GLY A 88 -9.79 -56.49 12.85
CA GLY A 88 -9.34 -56.42 11.47
C GLY A 88 -10.19 -55.48 10.63
N ARG A 89 -9.63 -55.13 9.48
CA ARG A 89 -10.30 -54.34 8.45
C ARG A 89 -10.68 -55.27 7.30
N PHE A 90 -11.95 -55.24 6.92
CA PHE A 90 -12.54 -56.15 5.95
C PHE A 90 -13.14 -55.34 4.81
N ILE A 91 -12.52 -55.43 3.63
CA ILE A 91 -13.01 -54.75 2.43
C ILE A 91 -14.06 -55.64 1.77
N VAL A 92 -15.21 -55.06 1.43
CA VAL A 92 -16.27 -55.75 0.68
C VAL A 92 -15.76 -56.00 -0.74
N ASP A 93 -15.64 -57.28 -1.11
CA ASP A 93 -15.14 -57.68 -2.42
C ASP A 93 -16.15 -57.39 -3.55
N ARG A 94 -15.74 -57.64 -4.80
CA ARG A 94 -16.60 -57.44 -5.99
C ARG A 94 -17.82 -58.37 -6.03
N SER A 95 -17.79 -59.47 -5.28
CA SER A 95 -18.94 -60.38 -5.13
C SER A 95 -19.91 -59.92 -4.05
N GLY A 96 -19.57 -58.88 -3.29
CA GLY A 96 -20.37 -58.33 -2.21
C GLY A 96 -20.12 -58.97 -0.84
N GLY A 97 -19.08 -59.81 -0.73
CA GLY A 97 -18.74 -60.52 0.48
C GLY A 97 -17.55 -59.93 1.23
N ILE A 98 -17.42 -60.30 2.51
CA ILE A 98 -16.19 -60.13 3.30
C ILE A 98 -15.68 -61.50 3.75
N PHE A 99 -14.37 -61.70 3.74
CA PHE A 99 -13.75 -62.93 4.23
C PHE A 99 -13.34 -62.76 5.69
N ILE A 100 -14.02 -63.48 6.59
CA ILE A 100 -13.69 -63.49 8.02
C ILE A 100 -12.93 -64.79 8.34
N PRO A 101 -11.72 -64.73 8.91
CA PRO A 101 -10.97 -65.92 9.31
C PRO A 101 -11.83 -66.86 10.18
N GLN A 102 -11.76 -68.16 9.92
CA GLN A 102 -12.51 -69.23 10.61
C GLN A 102 -14.04 -69.23 10.36
N VAL A 103 -14.63 -68.14 9.87
CA VAL A 103 -16.06 -68.06 9.53
C VAL A 103 -16.31 -68.24 8.03
N GLY A 104 -15.34 -67.83 7.20
CA GLY A 104 -15.43 -67.86 5.75
C GLY A 104 -16.03 -66.59 5.15
N THR A 105 -16.54 -66.70 3.92
CA THR A 105 -17.10 -65.57 3.17
C THR A 105 -18.52 -65.27 3.62
N VAL A 106 -18.79 -64.02 3.99
CA VAL A 106 -20.10 -63.55 4.45
C VAL A 106 -20.60 -62.42 3.55
N GLN A 107 -21.80 -62.56 2.99
CA GLN A 107 -22.39 -61.57 2.07
C GLN A 107 -22.93 -60.36 2.84
N VAL A 108 -22.43 -59.17 2.53
CA VAL A 108 -22.79 -57.92 3.24
C VAL A 108 -23.26 -56.80 2.32
N ALA A 109 -22.97 -56.87 1.02
CA ALA A 109 -23.46 -55.89 0.06
C ALA A 109 -25.00 -55.91 -0.03
N GLY A 110 -25.60 -54.72 -0.08
CA GLY A 110 -27.05 -54.55 -0.08
C GLY A 110 -27.70 -54.53 1.30
N LEU A 111 -26.94 -54.73 2.38
CA LEU A 111 -27.42 -54.49 3.74
C LEU A 111 -27.29 -53.00 4.10
N ARG A 112 -28.24 -52.48 4.88
CA ARG A 112 -28.08 -51.18 5.55
C ARG A 112 -27.07 -51.32 6.67
N PHE A 113 -26.28 -50.27 6.94
CA PHE A 113 -25.23 -50.32 7.96
C PHE A 113 -25.76 -50.75 9.34
N GLU A 114 -26.94 -50.30 9.74
CA GLU A 114 -27.61 -50.71 10.99
C GLU A 114 -27.86 -52.22 11.09
N GLN A 115 -28.00 -52.91 9.95
CA GLN A 115 -28.31 -54.34 9.88
C GLN A 115 -27.04 -55.21 9.90
N VAL A 116 -25.87 -54.62 9.63
CA VAL A 116 -24.61 -55.36 9.44
C VAL A 116 -24.17 -56.03 10.72
N GLN A 117 -24.15 -55.33 11.86
CA GLN A 117 -23.68 -55.90 13.12
C GLN A 117 -24.58 -57.07 13.60
N PRO A 118 -25.93 -56.94 13.64
CA PRO A 118 -26.81 -58.07 13.94
C PRO A 118 -26.62 -59.24 12.96
N TYR A 119 -26.48 -58.95 11.67
CA TYR A 119 -26.30 -59.97 10.64
C TYR A 119 -24.99 -60.73 10.82
N LEU A 120 -23.86 -60.04 11.01
CA LEU A 120 -22.56 -60.66 11.24
C LEU A 120 -22.52 -61.45 12.54
N LYS A 121 -23.13 -60.93 13.62
CA LYS A 121 -23.26 -61.67 14.88
C LYS A 121 -24.02 -62.98 14.68
N SER A 122 -25.08 -63.00 13.85
CA SER A 122 -25.83 -64.22 13.53
C SER A 122 -25.01 -65.26 12.74
N GLN A 123 -24.15 -64.81 11.82
CA GLN A 123 -23.29 -65.73 11.04
C GLN A 123 -22.17 -66.31 11.90
N MET A 124 -21.54 -65.49 12.75
CA MET A 124 -20.49 -65.92 13.66
C MET A 124 -21.01 -66.84 14.77
N ASN A 125 -22.26 -66.63 15.23
CA ASN A 125 -22.94 -67.48 16.21
C ASN A 125 -23.13 -68.95 15.77
N LYS A 126 -22.96 -69.25 14.48
CA LYS A 126 -23.00 -70.63 13.97
C LYS A 126 -21.77 -71.44 14.38
N LEU A 127 -20.66 -70.76 14.68
CA LEU A 127 -19.36 -71.38 14.95
C LEU A 127 -18.80 -71.02 16.34
N PHE A 128 -19.08 -69.82 16.84
CA PHE A 128 -18.63 -69.33 18.14
C PHE A 128 -19.83 -69.01 19.05
N ARG A 129 -19.64 -69.14 20.36
CA ARG A 129 -20.59 -68.80 21.43
C ARG A 129 -19.91 -67.82 22.40
N ASN A 130 -20.68 -67.09 23.20
CA ASN A 130 -20.14 -66.20 24.26
C ASN A 130 -19.08 -65.21 23.75
N PHE A 131 -19.41 -64.45 22.70
CA PHE A 131 -18.58 -63.35 22.20
C PHE A 131 -19.42 -62.10 21.99
N ASP A 132 -18.77 -60.96 22.08
CA ASP A 132 -19.32 -59.67 21.67
C ASP A 132 -18.70 -59.22 20.35
N LEU A 133 -19.44 -58.41 19.62
CA LEU A 133 -19.10 -57.95 18.28
C LEU A 133 -19.45 -56.47 18.15
N ASN A 134 -18.47 -55.69 17.73
CA ASN A 134 -18.61 -54.30 17.35
C ASN A 134 -18.19 -54.13 15.89
N VAL A 135 -19.01 -53.42 15.11
CA VAL A 135 -18.75 -53.17 13.69
C VAL A 135 -18.83 -51.67 13.43
N ASN A 136 -17.73 -51.09 12.96
CA ASN A 136 -17.65 -49.70 12.56
C ASN A 136 -17.36 -49.59 11.05
N MET A 137 -17.71 -48.45 10.45
CA MET A 137 -17.29 -48.14 9.08
C MET A 137 -15.84 -47.64 9.04
N GLY A 138 -15.06 -48.18 8.12
CA GLY A 138 -13.73 -47.71 7.73
C GLY A 138 -13.82 -46.75 6.54
N GLN A 139 -12.93 -46.92 5.55
CA GLN A 139 -13.01 -46.18 4.30
C GLN A 139 -14.28 -46.51 3.50
N LEU A 140 -14.95 -45.47 3.01
CA LEU A 140 -16.09 -45.60 2.11
C LEU A 140 -15.63 -45.86 0.68
N ARG A 141 -16.43 -46.62 -0.08
CA ARG A 141 -16.17 -46.84 -1.50
C ARG A 141 -16.21 -45.51 -2.26
N SER A 142 -15.32 -45.40 -3.23
CA SER A 142 -15.33 -44.30 -4.17
C SER A 142 -16.25 -44.59 -5.35
N ILE A 143 -16.98 -43.58 -5.80
CA ILE A 143 -17.83 -43.63 -6.99
C ILE A 143 -17.25 -42.71 -8.07
N GLN A 144 -17.46 -43.08 -9.32
CA GLN A 144 -17.07 -42.26 -10.48
C GLN A 144 -18.28 -41.51 -11.01
N VAL A 145 -18.14 -40.20 -11.18
CA VAL A 145 -19.13 -39.31 -11.79
C VAL A 145 -18.49 -38.50 -12.93
N PHE A 146 -19.31 -38.00 -13.85
CA PHE A 146 -18.88 -37.23 -15.01
C PHE A 146 -19.39 -35.81 -14.89
N VAL A 147 -18.52 -34.81 -15.09
CA VAL A 147 -18.90 -33.40 -15.13
C VAL A 147 -18.59 -32.83 -16.49
N VAL A 148 -19.62 -32.29 -17.15
CA VAL A 148 -19.57 -31.90 -18.57
C VAL A 148 -20.32 -30.58 -18.79
N GLY A 149 -20.13 -29.98 -19.97
CA GLY A 149 -20.70 -28.67 -20.32
C GLY A 149 -19.79 -27.51 -19.91
N GLN A 150 -20.38 -26.38 -19.54
CA GLN A 150 -19.70 -25.12 -19.16
C GLN A 150 -19.16 -25.14 -17.73
N ALA A 151 -18.62 -26.29 -17.32
CA ALA A 151 -17.90 -26.46 -16.06
C ALA A 151 -16.53 -25.78 -16.14
N ARG A 152 -16.00 -25.30 -15.01
CA ARG A 152 -14.64 -24.76 -14.96
C ARG A 152 -13.57 -25.82 -15.25
N ARG A 153 -13.79 -27.04 -14.76
CA ARG A 153 -12.93 -28.21 -14.98
C ARG A 153 -13.79 -29.42 -15.38
N PRO A 154 -14.21 -29.54 -16.65
CA PRO A 154 -14.95 -30.72 -17.10
C PRO A 154 -14.06 -31.96 -17.04
N GLY A 155 -14.63 -33.12 -16.73
CA GLY A 155 -13.91 -34.38 -16.64
C GLY A 155 -14.58 -35.42 -15.76
N THR A 156 -13.85 -36.52 -15.54
CA THR A 156 -14.25 -37.60 -14.64
C THR A 156 -13.74 -37.34 -13.23
N TYR A 157 -14.62 -37.48 -12.23
CA TYR A 157 -14.28 -37.29 -10.83
C TYR A 157 -14.55 -38.56 -10.04
N THR A 158 -13.63 -38.88 -9.13
CA THR A 158 -13.76 -39.97 -8.16
C THR A 158 -14.00 -39.36 -6.80
N ILE A 159 -15.20 -39.59 -6.26
CA ILE A 159 -15.68 -38.97 -5.01
C ILE A 159 -16.23 -40.04 -4.06
N SER A 160 -16.39 -39.70 -2.78
CA SER A 160 -17.00 -40.59 -1.78
C SER A 160 -18.45 -40.94 -2.15
N SER A 161 -18.91 -42.15 -1.86
CA SER A 161 -20.28 -42.62 -2.07
C SER A 161 -21.35 -41.81 -1.33
N LEU A 162 -20.97 -41.04 -0.30
CA LEU A 162 -21.85 -40.12 0.43
C LEU A 162 -21.90 -38.71 -0.18
N SER A 163 -21.20 -38.48 -1.30
CA SER A 163 -21.14 -37.15 -1.91
C SER A 163 -22.45 -36.79 -2.59
N THR A 164 -22.85 -35.53 -2.45
CA THR A 164 -24.02 -34.96 -3.12
C THR A 164 -23.62 -34.13 -4.34
N LEU A 165 -24.62 -33.67 -5.08
CA LEU A 165 -24.44 -32.79 -6.24
C LEU A 165 -23.61 -31.54 -5.89
N VAL A 166 -23.92 -30.88 -4.77
CA VAL A 166 -23.18 -29.70 -4.30
C VAL A 166 -21.70 -30.04 -4.07
N ASN A 167 -21.40 -31.15 -3.39
CA ASN A 167 -20.01 -31.57 -3.13
C ASN A 167 -19.22 -31.74 -4.44
N ALA A 168 -19.85 -32.35 -5.46
CA ALA A 168 -19.21 -32.52 -6.77
C ALA A 168 -19.02 -31.20 -7.51
N ILE A 169 -20.02 -30.29 -7.49
CA ILE A 169 -19.89 -28.95 -8.11
C ILE A 169 -18.70 -28.21 -7.50
N PHE A 170 -18.56 -28.21 -6.17
CA PHE A 170 -17.41 -27.61 -5.50
C PHE A 170 -16.08 -28.27 -5.86
N ALA A 171 -16.04 -29.61 -5.91
CA ALA A 171 -14.84 -30.36 -6.31
C ALA A 171 -14.37 -30.01 -7.74
N THR A 172 -15.29 -29.62 -8.62
CA THR A 172 -14.97 -29.21 -10.00
C THR A 172 -14.57 -27.74 -10.15
N GLY A 173 -14.62 -26.95 -9.07
CA GLY A 173 -14.45 -25.50 -9.12
C GLY A 173 -15.67 -24.76 -9.70
N GLY A 174 -16.84 -25.41 -9.68
CA GLY A 174 -18.12 -24.86 -10.08
C GLY A 174 -18.29 -24.61 -11.58
N PRO A 175 -19.40 -23.96 -11.97
CA PRO A 175 -19.57 -23.43 -13.32
C PRO A 175 -18.46 -22.45 -13.69
N SER A 176 -18.11 -22.44 -14.97
CA SER A 176 -17.30 -21.35 -15.54
C SER A 176 -18.12 -20.04 -15.57
N PRO A 177 -17.51 -18.87 -15.84
CA PRO A 177 -18.27 -17.62 -16.04
C PRO A 177 -19.34 -17.69 -17.14
N GLN A 178 -19.25 -18.66 -18.05
CA GLN A 178 -20.21 -18.89 -19.13
C GLN A 178 -21.17 -20.06 -18.83
N GLY A 179 -21.06 -20.67 -17.65
CA GLY A 179 -21.94 -21.75 -17.21
C GLY A 179 -23.04 -21.25 -16.29
N SER A 180 -24.22 -21.85 -16.41
CA SER A 180 -25.37 -21.54 -15.57
C SER A 180 -25.12 -21.93 -14.11
N LEU A 181 -25.51 -21.04 -13.20
CA LEU A 181 -25.59 -21.31 -11.77
C LEU A 181 -27.00 -21.74 -11.36
N ARG A 182 -28.01 -21.49 -12.21
CA ARG A 182 -29.42 -21.79 -11.93
C ARG A 182 -29.94 -23.10 -12.51
N HIS A 183 -29.30 -23.63 -13.55
CA HIS A 183 -29.79 -24.79 -14.31
C HIS A 183 -28.77 -25.94 -14.33
N ILE A 184 -28.23 -26.32 -13.17
CA ILE A 184 -27.24 -27.40 -13.10
C ILE A 184 -27.95 -28.76 -13.12
N GLN A 185 -27.75 -29.54 -14.17
CA GLN A 185 -28.53 -30.76 -14.41
C GLN A 185 -27.79 -32.01 -13.93
N LEU A 186 -28.43 -32.83 -13.10
CA LEU A 186 -27.98 -34.19 -12.79
C LEU A 186 -28.73 -35.18 -13.69
N LYS A 187 -27.98 -35.98 -14.46
CA LYS A 187 -28.52 -37.01 -15.35
C LYS A 187 -28.04 -38.40 -14.93
N ARG A 188 -28.96 -39.37 -14.89
CA ARG A 188 -28.68 -40.77 -14.52
C ARG A 188 -29.34 -41.70 -15.53
N GLY A 189 -28.53 -42.56 -16.15
CA GLY A 189 -29.01 -43.44 -17.23
C GLY A 189 -29.67 -42.68 -18.40
N GLY A 190 -29.20 -41.47 -18.69
CA GLY A 190 -29.74 -40.59 -19.74
C GLY A 190 -30.99 -39.79 -19.37
N LYS A 191 -31.56 -39.98 -18.18
CA LYS A 191 -32.74 -39.22 -17.70
C LYS A 191 -32.32 -38.07 -16.78
N LEU A 192 -33.00 -36.92 -16.88
CA LEU A 192 -32.85 -35.81 -15.94
C LEU A 192 -33.44 -36.22 -14.58
N ILE A 193 -32.62 -36.16 -13.54
CA ILE A 193 -33.00 -36.49 -12.16
C ILE A 193 -33.36 -35.22 -11.39
N VAL A 194 -32.51 -34.19 -11.48
CA VAL A 194 -32.76 -32.89 -10.84
C VAL A 194 -32.17 -31.78 -11.71
N ASP A 195 -32.87 -30.65 -11.76
CA ASP A 195 -32.36 -29.36 -12.25
C ASP A 195 -32.12 -28.47 -11.03
N PHE A 196 -30.86 -28.20 -10.72
CA PHE A 196 -30.44 -27.61 -9.46
C PHE A 196 -30.13 -26.12 -9.63
N ASP A 197 -30.88 -25.30 -8.90
CA ASP A 197 -30.67 -23.85 -8.80
C ASP A 197 -29.80 -23.52 -7.59
N LEU A 198 -28.54 -23.13 -7.83
CA LEU A 198 -27.61 -22.75 -6.76
C LEU A 198 -28.08 -21.47 -6.04
N TYR A 199 -28.88 -20.61 -6.66
CA TYR A 199 -29.38 -19.39 -6.00
C TYR A 199 -30.32 -19.73 -4.85
N ASP A 200 -31.08 -20.83 -4.94
CA ASP A 200 -31.93 -21.29 -3.83
C ASP A 200 -31.08 -21.63 -2.60
N LEU A 201 -29.90 -22.21 -2.80
CA LEU A 201 -28.94 -22.45 -1.71
C LEU A 201 -28.30 -21.15 -1.20
N LEU A 202 -27.85 -20.25 -2.09
CA LEU A 202 -27.07 -19.07 -1.70
C LEU A 202 -27.92 -17.94 -1.09
N VAL A 203 -29.14 -17.76 -1.57
CA VAL A 203 -30.01 -16.67 -1.15
C VAL A 203 -31.01 -17.13 -0.10
N ARG A 204 -31.53 -18.36 -0.21
CA ARG A 204 -32.59 -18.88 0.67
C ARG A 204 -32.11 -19.96 1.64
N GLY A 205 -30.90 -20.50 1.45
CA GLY A 205 -30.39 -21.60 2.27
C GLY A 205 -31.11 -22.93 2.01
N ASP A 206 -31.82 -23.07 0.88
CA ASP A 206 -32.57 -24.27 0.55
C ASP A 206 -31.65 -25.35 -0.04
N LYS A 207 -31.64 -26.54 0.58
CA LYS A 207 -30.84 -27.71 0.19
C LYS A 207 -31.70 -28.86 -0.36
N SER A 208 -33.01 -28.68 -0.50
CA SER A 208 -33.96 -29.75 -0.86
C SER A 208 -33.62 -30.49 -2.16
N ASN A 209 -32.99 -29.81 -3.13
CA ASN A 209 -32.58 -30.37 -4.42
C ASN A 209 -31.12 -30.89 -4.46
N ASP A 210 -30.40 -30.92 -3.33
CA ASP A 210 -29.04 -31.49 -3.25
C ASP A 210 -29.10 -33.03 -3.15
N VAL A 211 -29.13 -33.70 -4.31
CA VAL A 211 -29.30 -35.15 -4.41
C VAL A 211 -27.98 -35.90 -4.22
N ALA A 212 -28.04 -37.06 -3.54
CA ALA A 212 -26.91 -37.98 -3.42
C ALA A 212 -26.52 -38.59 -4.78
N LEU A 213 -25.23 -38.61 -5.08
CA LEU A 213 -24.69 -39.07 -6.35
C LEU A 213 -24.52 -40.59 -6.37
N LEU A 214 -24.74 -41.19 -7.53
CA LEU A 214 -24.54 -42.61 -7.79
C LEU A 214 -23.45 -42.83 -8.85
N PRO A 215 -22.84 -44.04 -8.89
CA PRO A 215 -21.89 -44.38 -9.94
C PRO A 215 -22.47 -44.18 -11.34
N GLY A 216 -21.72 -43.48 -12.19
CA GLY A 216 -22.11 -43.20 -13.58
C GLY A 216 -23.01 -41.97 -13.77
N ASP A 217 -23.32 -41.23 -12.71
CA ASP A 217 -24.05 -39.96 -12.82
C ASP A 217 -23.29 -38.93 -13.66
N VAL A 218 -24.05 -38.16 -14.44
CA VAL A 218 -23.54 -37.10 -15.31
C VAL A 218 -24.09 -35.77 -14.84
N ILE A 219 -23.22 -34.89 -14.36
CA ILE A 219 -23.52 -33.50 -14.01
C ILE A 219 -23.24 -32.65 -15.26
N TYR A 220 -24.31 -32.10 -15.84
CA TYR A 220 -24.25 -31.27 -17.03
C TYR A 220 -24.55 -29.81 -16.67
N ILE A 221 -23.58 -28.93 -16.90
CA ILE A 221 -23.70 -27.49 -16.69
C ILE A 221 -23.97 -26.83 -18.06
N PRO A 222 -25.20 -26.34 -18.32
CA PRO A 222 -25.50 -25.66 -19.57
C PRO A 222 -24.84 -24.27 -19.63
N PRO A 223 -24.82 -23.61 -20.81
CA PRO A 223 -24.51 -22.20 -20.92
C PRO A 223 -25.38 -21.34 -20.01
N VAL A 224 -24.81 -20.24 -19.54
CA VAL A 224 -25.53 -19.26 -18.73
C VAL A 224 -26.73 -18.69 -19.50
N GLY A 225 -27.86 -18.57 -18.81
CA GLY A 225 -29.07 -17.98 -19.36
C GLY A 225 -29.01 -16.45 -19.42
N PRO A 226 -30.17 -15.80 -19.62
CA PRO A 226 -30.30 -14.34 -19.61
C PRO A 226 -29.71 -13.70 -18.36
N GLN A 227 -29.03 -12.56 -18.51
CA GLN A 227 -28.37 -11.87 -17.41
C GLN A 227 -28.85 -10.43 -17.24
N VAL A 228 -28.85 -9.95 -16.00
CA VAL A 228 -29.08 -8.54 -15.64
C VAL A 228 -27.95 -8.05 -14.74
N ALA A 229 -27.53 -6.81 -14.93
CA ALA A 229 -26.55 -6.16 -14.08
C ALA A 229 -27.22 -5.22 -13.08
N VAL A 230 -26.80 -5.28 -11.82
CA VAL A 230 -27.29 -4.37 -10.78
C VAL A 230 -26.12 -3.59 -10.19
N ALA A 231 -26.14 -2.28 -10.39
CA ALA A 231 -25.09 -1.35 -10.02
C ALA A 231 -25.58 -0.25 -9.07
N GLY A 232 -24.63 0.49 -8.50
CA GLY A 232 -24.92 1.63 -7.64
C GLY A 232 -25.22 1.23 -6.20
N ASN A 233 -26.20 1.91 -5.59
CA ASN A 233 -26.45 1.89 -4.14
C ASN A 233 -27.27 0.69 -3.64
N VAL A 234 -26.94 -0.53 -4.07
CA VAL A 234 -27.49 -1.82 -3.57
C VAL A 234 -26.51 -2.52 -2.63
N LYS A 235 -27.00 -3.46 -1.80
CA LYS A 235 -26.13 -4.16 -0.85
C LYS A 235 -25.16 -5.13 -1.53
N VAL A 236 -25.62 -5.80 -2.58
CA VAL A 236 -24.79 -6.75 -3.36
C VAL A 236 -24.81 -6.34 -4.84
N PRO A 237 -23.94 -5.41 -5.27
CA PRO A 237 -23.82 -5.05 -6.68
C PRO A 237 -23.13 -6.19 -7.45
N SER A 238 -23.81 -6.74 -8.46
CA SER A 238 -23.34 -7.92 -9.21
C SER A 238 -24.13 -8.10 -10.51
N ILE A 239 -23.65 -9.00 -11.37
CA ILE A 239 -24.39 -9.54 -12.51
C ILE A 239 -25.11 -10.82 -12.07
N TYR A 240 -26.41 -10.89 -12.32
CA TYR A 240 -27.30 -11.97 -11.92
C TYR A 240 -27.83 -12.70 -13.16
N GLU A 241 -27.82 -14.03 -13.12
CA GLU A 241 -28.58 -14.86 -14.06
C GLU A 241 -30.07 -14.80 -13.69
N LEU A 242 -30.93 -14.62 -14.69
CA LEU A 242 -32.39 -14.59 -14.56
C LEU A 242 -32.94 -16.01 -14.53
N LYS A 243 -34.00 -16.24 -13.75
CA LYS A 243 -34.69 -17.55 -13.71
C LYS A 243 -35.50 -17.80 -14.98
N SER A 244 -36.08 -16.74 -15.52
CA SER A 244 -36.78 -16.71 -16.81
C SER A 244 -36.81 -15.28 -17.33
N ALA A 245 -36.59 -15.09 -18.63
CA ALA A 245 -36.63 -13.78 -19.27
C ALA A 245 -38.04 -13.15 -19.24
N ASP A 246 -39.09 -13.98 -19.19
CA ASP A 246 -40.47 -13.48 -19.36
C ASP A 246 -41.18 -13.21 -18.02
N SER A 247 -40.57 -13.56 -16.89
CA SER A 247 -41.23 -13.49 -15.58
C SER A 247 -40.43 -12.80 -14.48
N THR A 248 -39.15 -12.50 -14.70
CA THR A 248 -38.32 -11.88 -13.65
C THR A 248 -38.56 -10.37 -13.66
N THR A 249 -38.86 -9.80 -12.50
CA THR A 249 -39.14 -8.37 -12.35
C THR A 249 -37.99 -7.61 -11.70
N VAL A 250 -38.02 -6.28 -11.79
CA VAL A 250 -37.09 -5.39 -11.07
C VAL A 250 -37.11 -5.69 -9.56
N GLY A 251 -38.29 -5.95 -8.98
CA GLY A 251 -38.43 -6.32 -7.57
C GLY A 251 -37.66 -7.60 -7.23
N ASP A 252 -37.81 -8.65 -8.03
CA ASP A 252 -37.11 -9.92 -7.83
C ASP A 252 -35.60 -9.75 -7.87
N VAL A 253 -35.10 -8.95 -8.81
CA VAL A 253 -33.67 -8.68 -8.98
C VAL A 253 -33.10 -7.86 -7.80
N LEU A 254 -33.87 -6.90 -7.29
CA LEU A 254 -33.48 -6.15 -6.09
C LEU A 254 -33.43 -7.04 -4.84
N ASP A 255 -34.32 -8.01 -4.73
CA ASP A 255 -34.31 -8.99 -3.64
C ASP A 255 -33.06 -9.89 -3.72
N LEU A 256 -32.65 -10.29 -4.94
CA LEU A 256 -31.37 -10.99 -5.16
C LEU A 256 -30.17 -10.12 -4.75
N ALA A 257 -30.24 -8.82 -4.96
CA ALA A 257 -29.21 -7.85 -4.53
C ALA A 257 -29.25 -7.50 -3.03
N ALA A 258 -30.05 -8.21 -2.24
CA ALA A 258 -30.31 -8.00 -0.81
C ALA A 258 -30.91 -6.62 -0.47
N GLY A 259 -31.54 -5.98 -1.45
CA GLY A 259 -32.19 -4.69 -1.36
C GLY A 259 -31.23 -3.49 -1.41
N LEU A 260 -31.79 -2.33 -1.05
CA LEU A 260 -31.14 -1.02 -1.14
C LEU A 260 -30.20 -0.76 0.04
N THR A 261 -29.15 0.04 -0.18
CA THR A 261 -28.35 0.64 0.90
C THR A 261 -29.09 1.82 1.55
N SER A 262 -28.64 2.28 2.72
CA SER A 262 -29.24 3.40 3.44
C SER A 262 -29.15 4.76 2.74
N ILE A 263 -28.27 4.88 1.75
CA ILE A 263 -28.02 6.12 0.99
C ILE A 263 -28.59 6.06 -0.44
N ALA A 264 -29.28 4.98 -0.80
CA ALA A 264 -29.92 4.85 -2.11
C ALA A 264 -31.12 5.78 -2.22
N SER A 265 -31.28 6.43 -3.38
CA SER A 265 -32.51 7.13 -3.71
C SER A 265 -33.68 6.15 -3.75
N ARG A 266 -34.85 6.58 -3.24
CA ARG A 266 -36.10 5.83 -3.34
C ARG A 266 -36.98 6.31 -4.49
N ASP A 267 -36.51 7.28 -5.27
CA ASP A 267 -37.34 7.97 -6.25
C ASP A 267 -37.41 7.18 -7.56
N ALA A 268 -36.25 6.77 -8.10
CA ALA A 268 -36.17 6.02 -9.33
C ALA A 268 -34.90 5.17 -9.43
N ILE A 269 -35.00 4.09 -10.21
CA ILE A 269 -33.90 3.27 -10.71
C ILE A 269 -33.70 3.62 -12.18
N ARG A 270 -32.46 3.86 -12.58
CA ARG A 270 -32.14 4.02 -13.98
C ARG A 270 -32.00 2.63 -14.61
N LEU A 271 -32.93 2.26 -15.47
CA LEU A 271 -32.87 1.05 -16.27
C LEU A 271 -32.28 1.40 -17.65
N GLU A 272 -31.15 0.80 -17.97
CA GLU A 272 -30.57 0.80 -19.30
C GLU A 272 -30.87 -0.52 -19.99
N ARG A 273 -31.51 -0.45 -21.16
CA ARG A 273 -31.95 -1.60 -21.95
C ARG A 273 -31.37 -1.54 -23.36
N ILE A 274 -31.04 -2.71 -23.91
CA ILE A 274 -30.61 -2.86 -25.30
C ILE A 274 -31.81 -3.34 -26.11
N ASP A 275 -32.46 -2.43 -26.83
CA ASP A 275 -33.63 -2.73 -27.65
C ASP A 275 -33.19 -3.35 -28.99
N GLU A 276 -33.63 -4.59 -29.23
CA GLU A 276 -33.41 -5.36 -30.46
C GLU A 276 -31.95 -5.46 -30.93
N ARG A 277 -30.97 -5.32 -30.02
CA ARG A 277 -29.53 -5.26 -30.33
C ARG A 277 -29.09 -4.10 -31.24
N HIS A 278 -29.93 -3.07 -31.39
CA HIS A 278 -29.65 -1.94 -32.28
C HIS A 278 -29.49 -0.62 -31.52
N MET A 279 -30.32 -0.36 -30.51
CA MET A 279 -30.31 0.90 -29.78
C MET A 279 -30.32 0.69 -28.27
N ARG A 280 -29.66 1.58 -27.55
CA ARG A 280 -29.72 1.65 -26.08
C ARG A 280 -30.80 2.65 -25.68
N SER A 281 -31.74 2.22 -24.85
CA SER A 281 -32.72 3.10 -24.22
C SER A 281 -32.44 3.21 -22.73
N THR A 282 -32.77 4.36 -22.15
CA THR A 282 -32.73 4.58 -20.70
C THR A 282 -34.15 4.90 -20.24
N LEU A 283 -34.62 4.18 -19.24
CA LEU A 283 -35.92 4.37 -18.61
C LEU A 283 -35.73 4.61 -17.10
N ASP A 284 -36.44 5.59 -16.55
CA ASP A 284 -36.51 5.76 -15.10
C ASP A 284 -37.69 4.94 -14.57
N VAL A 285 -37.38 3.95 -13.73
CA VAL A 285 -38.35 3.05 -13.11
C VAL A 285 -38.55 3.46 -11.66
N SER A 286 -39.76 3.83 -11.28
CA SER A 286 -40.10 4.14 -9.88
C SER A 286 -39.93 2.93 -8.96
N LEU A 287 -39.65 3.15 -7.67
CA LEU A 287 -39.52 2.07 -6.68
C LEU A 287 -40.85 1.69 -6.00
N ASP A 288 -41.98 2.09 -6.59
CA ASP A 288 -43.32 1.76 -6.14
C ASP A 288 -43.75 0.35 -6.62
N THR A 289 -44.96 -0.08 -6.25
CA THR A 289 -45.47 -1.42 -6.59
C THR A 289 -45.48 -1.67 -8.11
N GLN A 290 -45.79 -0.65 -8.92
CA GLN A 290 -45.82 -0.77 -10.38
C GLN A 290 -44.40 -0.88 -10.95
N GLY A 291 -43.49 0.00 -10.55
CA GLY A 291 -42.12 -0.03 -11.07
C GLY A 291 -41.36 -1.29 -10.65
N LYS A 292 -41.59 -1.82 -9.45
CA LYS A 292 -41.05 -3.13 -9.04
C LYS A 292 -41.59 -4.29 -9.88
N ALA A 293 -42.80 -4.21 -10.41
CA ALA A 293 -43.39 -5.22 -11.28
C ALA A 293 -42.90 -5.15 -12.73
N THR A 294 -42.06 -4.16 -13.07
CA THR A 294 -41.49 -4.03 -14.42
C THR A 294 -40.64 -5.26 -14.78
N PRO A 295 -40.88 -5.92 -15.93
CA PRO A 295 -40.09 -7.06 -16.35
C PRO A 295 -38.68 -6.64 -16.78
N VAL A 296 -37.68 -7.42 -16.37
CA VAL A 296 -36.28 -7.26 -16.81
C VAL A 296 -35.97 -8.22 -17.97
N GLN A 297 -35.10 -7.79 -18.87
CA GLN A 297 -34.68 -8.52 -20.07
C GLN A 297 -33.19 -8.88 -20.01
N ASP A 298 -32.78 -9.77 -20.91
CA ASP A 298 -31.37 -10.09 -21.10
C ASP A 298 -30.56 -8.85 -21.50
N GLY A 299 -29.45 -8.62 -20.80
CA GLY A 299 -28.57 -7.49 -21.05
C GLY A 299 -28.98 -6.18 -20.37
N ASP A 300 -30.06 -6.17 -19.58
CA ASP A 300 -30.48 -4.99 -18.83
C ASP A 300 -29.44 -4.60 -17.76
N LEU A 301 -29.28 -3.29 -17.55
CA LEU A 301 -28.48 -2.70 -16.47
C LEU A 301 -29.38 -1.82 -15.60
N LEU A 302 -29.53 -2.21 -14.33
CA LEU A 302 -30.21 -1.45 -13.29
C LEU A 302 -29.17 -0.67 -12.47
N GLU A 303 -29.18 0.65 -12.59
CA GLU A 303 -28.30 1.55 -11.83
C GLU A 303 -29.10 2.33 -10.78
N LEU A 304 -28.73 2.17 -9.51
CA LEU A 304 -29.33 2.88 -8.40
C LEU A 304 -28.45 4.03 -7.95
N VAL A 305 -28.99 5.24 -8.08
CA VAL A 305 -28.30 6.47 -7.68
C VAL A 305 -28.47 6.74 -6.19
N ALA A 306 -27.50 7.46 -5.61
CA ALA A 306 -27.60 7.92 -4.23
C ALA A 306 -28.65 9.03 -4.11
N VAL A 307 -29.23 9.22 -2.92
CA VAL A 307 -30.05 10.41 -2.62
C VAL A 307 -29.21 11.65 -2.93
N ALA A 308 -29.74 12.54 -3.77
CA ALA A 308 -29.08 13.80 -4.10
C ALA A 308 -28.73 14.52 -2.79
N GLY A 309 -27.49 15.01 -2.69
CA GLY A 309 -26.96 15.68 -1.49
C GLY A 309 -27.58 17.05 -1.21
N GLU A 310 -28.82 17.29 -1.60
CA GLU A 310 -29.54 18.52 -1.28
C GLU A 310 -30.04 18.47 0.17
N PHE A 311 -29.47 19.34 1.00
CA PHE A 311 -29.86 19.47 2.40
C PHE A 311 -30.98 20.51 2.50
N LYS A 312 -32.21 20.05 2.78
CA LYS A 312 -33.33 20.96 3.06
C LYS A 312 -33.09 21.67 4.40
N GLY A 313 -33.15 23.00 4.40
CA GLY A 313 -33.13 23.81 5.63
C GLY A 313 -31.76 24.00 6.27
N ALA A 314 -30.67 23.90 5.50
CA ALA A 314 -29.31 24.17 5.98
C ALA A 314 -28.62 25.23 5.13
N ILE A 315 -27.64 25.90 5.73
CA ILE A 315 -26.65 26.76 5.07
C ILE A 315 -25.26 26.14 5.26
N THR A 316 -24.36 26.36 4.32
CA THR A 316 -22.99 25.82 4.40
C THR A 316 -22.00 26.95 4.68
N LEU A 317 -21.22 26.83 5.75
CA LEU A 317 -20.07 27.68 6.03
C LEU A 317 -18.79 26.96 5.65
N ARG A 318 -17.96 27.57 4.80
CA ARG A 318 -16.68 26.98 4.36
C ARG A 318 -15.60 28.05 4.20
N GLY A 319 -14.36 27.60 4.03
CA GLY A 319 -13.19 28.47 3.89
C GLY A 319 -12.43 28.65 5.20
N ASN A 320 -11.80 29.81 5.40
CA ASN A 320 -10.94 30.10 6.54
C ASN A 320 -11.76 30.47 7.79
N VAL A 321 -12.38 29.46 8.42
CA VAL A 321 -13.29 29.59 9.57
C VAL A 321 -12.95 28.58 10.66
N ALA A 322 -13.35 28.85 11.90
CA ALA A 322 -13.09 27.98 13.05
C ALA A 322 -13.78 26.62 12.93
N ASN A 323 -15.06 26.64 12.55
CA ASN A 323 -15.92 25.48 12.47
C ASN A 323 -16.60 25.44 11.09
N PRO A 324 -15.91 24.97 10.03
CA PRO A 324 -16.55 24.78 8.74
C PRO A 324 -17.59 23.66 8.85
N GLY A 325 -18.73 23.83 8.20
CA GLY A 325 -19.79 22.84 8.30
C GLY A 325 -21.14 23.35 7.85
N ARG A 326 -22.16 22.52 8.09
CA ARG A 326 -23.55 22.87 7.82
C ARG A 326 -24.21 23.34 9.09
N TYR A 327 -24.91 24.46 8.97
CA TYR A 327 -25.66 25.07 10.04
C TYR A 327 -27.14 25.01 9.71
N MET A 328 -27.95 24.76 10.73
CA MET A 328 -29.40 24.79 10.59
C MET A 328 -29.83 26.21 10.24
N TRP A 329 -30.53 26.37 9.11
CA TRP A 329 -31.10 27.64 8.71
C TRP A 329 -32.36 27.94 9.53
N LYS A 330 -32.54 29.21 9.92
CA LYS A 330 -33.74 29.72 10.56
C LYS A 330 -34.29 30.91 9.77
N PRO A 331 -35.62 31.13 9.73
CA PRO A 331 -36.18 32.32 9.11
C PRO A 331 -35.55 33.61 9.67
N GLY A 332 -35.11 34.50 8.79
CA GLY A 332 -34.47 35.78 9.15
C GLY A 332 -32.98 35.68 9.53
N MET A 333 -32.35 34.50 9.40
CA MET A 333 -30.93 34.31 9.70
C MET A 333 -30.04 35.16 8.80
N ARG A 334 -29.00 35.78 9.37
CA ARG A 334 -28.03 36.63 8.67
C ARG A 334 -26.60 36.13 8.83
N VAL A 335 -25.67 36.70 8.07
CA VAL A 335 -24.24 36.34 8.13
C VAL A 335 -23.66 36.45 9.54
N LYS A 336 -24.04 37.47 10.32
CA LYS A 336 -23.57 37.65 11.70
C LYS A 336 -24.08 36.57 12.66
N ASP A 337 -25.21 35.94 12.38
CA ASP A 337 -25.69 34.82 13.20
C ASP A 337 -24.84 33.56 13.00
N LEU A 338 -24.18 33.47 11.85
CA LEU A 338 -23.22 32.42 11.51
C LEU A 338 -21.80 32.75 11.98
N LEU A 339 -21.45 34.04 11.97
CA LEU A 339 -20.14 34.59 12.33
C LEU A 339 -20.30 35.71 13.38
N PRO A 340 -20.65 35.37 14.64
CA PRO A 340 -20.97 36.36 15.67
C PRO A 340 -19.77 37.22 16.09
N ASP A 341 -18.57 36.64 16.06
CA ASP A 341 -17.36 37.26 16.58
C ASP A 341 -16.11 36.73 15.84
N LYS A 342 -14.97 37.35 16.13
CA LYS A 342 -13.67 37.00 15.51
C LYS A 342 -13.25 35.56 15.78
N ASP A 343 -13.64 34.96 16.91
CA ASP A 343 -13.22 33.62 17.30
C ASP A 343 -13.91 32.56 16.42
N SER A 344 -15.04 32.91 15.80
CA SER A 344 -15.70 32.10 14.75
C SER A 344 -14.85 31.92 13.50
N LEU A 345 -13.81 32.74 13.35
CA LEU A 345 -12.88 32.72 12.22
C LEU A 345 -11.51 32.10 12.56
N ILE A 346 -11.23 31.82 13.84
CA ILE A 346 -9.95 31.29 14.28
C ILE A 346 -9.95 29.76 14.18
N THR A 347 -9.18 29.21 13.24
CA THR A 347 -9.05 27.77 13.01
C THR A 347 -8.47 27.04 14.23
N ARG A 348 -8.81 25.75 14.38
CA ARG A 348 -8.18 24.89 15.39
C ARG A 348 -6.67 24.74 15.15
N ASP A 349 -6.24 24.74 13.89
CA ASP A 349 -4.84 24.63 13.51
C ASP A 349 -4.02 25.88 13.86
N TYR A 350 -4.63 27.08 13.82
CA TYR A 350 -4.05 28.31 14.35
C TYR A 350 -3.67 28.17 15.83
N TRP A 351 -4.57 27.63 16.66
CA TRP A 351 -4.28 27.38 18.08
C TRP A 351 -3.19 26.32 18.29
N LEU A 352 -3.22 25.24 17.50
CA LEU A 352 -2.19 24.19 17.55
C LEU A 352 -0.81 24.72 17.17
N LYS A 353 -0.69 25.55 16.13
CA LYS A 353 0.58 26.16 15.71
C LYS A 353 1.09 27.19 16.71
N ARG A 354 0.19 27.98 17.33
CA ARG A 354 0.54 28.92 18.40
C ARG A 354 1.07 28.21 19.65
N SER A 355 0.53 27.02 19.97
CA SER A 355 1.04 26.19 21.06
C SER A 355 2.46 25.66 20.81
N GLN A 356 2.80 25.34 19.55
CA GLN A 356 4.14 24.91 19.14
C GLN A 356 5.19 26.02 19.29
N LEU A 357 4.76 27.28 19.29
CA LEU A 357 5.60 28.47 19.53
C LEU A 357 5.82 28.77 21.03
N GLY A 358 5.34 27.91 21.94
CA GLY A 358 5.64 28.00 23.37
C GLY A 358 4.83 29.04 24.16
N GLN A 359 3.73 29.55 23.61
CA GLN A 359 2.81 30.43 24.36
C GLN A 359 1.74 29.62 25.11
N PRO A 360 1.39 30.00 26.35
CA PRO A 360 0.47 29.22 27.18
C PRO A 360 -0.94 29.20 26.59
N MET A 361 -1.57 28.01 26.57
CA MET A 361 -2.97 27.80 26.24
C MET A 361 -3.82 27.69 27.51
N MET A 362 -5.09 28.13 27.48
CA MET A 362 -6.08 27.64 28.44
C MET A 362 -6.45 26.22 28.02
N THR A 363 -6.13 25.23 28.87
CA THR A 363 -6.26 23.81 28.55
C THR A 363 -7.57 23.29 29.12
N TYR A 364 -8.48 22.81 28.26
CA TYR A 364 -9.49 21.83 28.66
C TYR A 364 -9.01 20.45 28.18
N ILE A 365 -8.71 19.56 29.14
CA ILE A 365 -8.41 18.15 28.89
C ILE A 365 -9.63 17.36 29.36
N PRO A 366 -10.38 16.65 28.49
CA PRO A 366 -11.39 15.72 28.97
C PRO A 366 -10.69 14.60 29.74
N THR A 367 -11.15 14.32 30.96
CA THR A 367 -10.52 13.43 31.94
C THR A 367 -10.68 11.93 31.61
N CYS A 368 -11.22 11.57 30.45
CA CYS A 368 -11.44 10.18 30.06
C CYS A 368 -11.22 9.97 28.53
N LEU A 369 -10.30 9.05 28.21
CA LEU A 369 -10.05 8.58 26.84
C LEU A 369 -10.98 7.39 26.52
N PRO A 370 -11.72 7.38 25.40
CA PRO A 370 -12.51 6.21 25.01
C PRO A 370 -11.57 5.05 24.63
N ARG A 371 -11.74 3.89 25.28
CA ARG A 371 -11.07 2.65 24.86
C ARG A 371 -11.81 2.04 23.67
N THR A 372 -11.08 1.67 22.62
CA THR A 372 -11.61 0.83 21.54
C THR A 372 -11.12 -0.62 21.71
N PRO A 373 -11.71 -1.61 21.03
CA PRO A 373 -11.25 -3.01 21.08
C PRO A 373 -9.78 -3.22 20.66
N TYR A 374 -9.15 -2.22 20.04
CA TYR A 374 -7.75 -2.25 19.58
C TYR A 374 -6.78 -1.55 20.54
N GLY A 375 -7.21 -1.23 21.77
CA GLY A 375 -6.40 -0.54 22.78
C GLY A 375 -6.65 0.98 22.86
N VAL A 376 -5.86 1.65 23.70
CA VAL A 376 -5.85 3.12 23.83
C VAL A 376 -5.11 3.69 22.62
N PRO A 377 -5.75 4.48 21.74
CA PRO A 377 -5.04 5.13 20.66
C PRO A 377 -4.03 6.11 21.26
N THR A 378 -2.75 6.02 20.87
CA THR A 378 -1.76 7.04 21.24
C THR A 378 -2.12 8.33 20.52
N LEU A 379 -2.85 9.21 21.18
CA LEU A 379 -3.19 10.52 20.65
C LEU A 379 -1.96 11.42 20.75
N ARG A 380 -1.35 11.76 19.62
CA ARG A 380 -0.66 13.05 19.48
C ARG A 380 -1.68 14.02 18.89
N TYR A 381 -2.18 14.94 19.72
CA TYR A 381 -3.10 16.01 19.32
C TYR A 381 -4.47 15.56 18.75
N GLY A 382 -5.05 14.47 19.26
CA GLY A 382 -6.46 14.14 19.00
C GLY A 382 -6.77 13.60 17.60
N ILE A 383 -5.77 13.15 16.84
CA ILE A 383 -5.92 12.43 15.58
C ILE A 383 -5.35 11.01 15.77
N PRO A 384 -6.05 9.94 15.35
CA PRO A 384 -5.46 8.60 15.39
C PRO A 384 -4.26 8.55 14.45
N VAL A 385 -3.06 8.42 15.02
CA VAL A 385 -1.84 8.10 14.29
C VAL A 385 -1.71 6.58 14.24
N GLY A 386 -1.79 6.01 13.04
CA GLY A 386 -1.34 4.63 12.82
C GLY A 386 0.17 4.56 12.96
N GLU A 387 0.69 3.41 13.40
CA GLU A 387 2.13 3.17 13.51
C GLU A 387 2.87 3.47 12.20
N GLU A 388 4.04 4.05 12.35
CA GLU A 388 4.92 4.57 11.30
C GLU A 388 5.36 3.43 10.36
N GLY A 389 4.94 3.49 9.09
CA GLY A 389 5.35 2.58 8.01
C GLY A 389 5.65 3.35 6.72
N ASP A 390 6.57 2.82 5.91
CA ASP A 390 7.35 3.44 4.81
C ASP A 390 6.60 4.00 3.57
N ASP A 391 5.41 4.60 3.68
CA ASP A 391 4.67 5.15 2.50
C ASP A 391 4.45 6.69 2.56
N PRO A 392 5.01 7.49 1.62
CA PRO A 392 4.99 8.95 1.69
C PRO A 392 3.75 9.66 1.11
N PHE A 393 2.63 8.98 0.86
CA PHE A 393 1.42 9.61 0.32
C PHE A 393 0.19 9.54 1.25
N TRP A 394 0.18 10.38 2.29
CA TRP A 394 -1.01 10.59 3.13
C TRP A 394 -1.35 12.08 3.29
N ARG A 395 -1.93 12.69 2.24
CA ARG A 395 -2.80 13.90 2.32
C ARG A 395 -3.80 13.92 1.16
N TYR A 396 -5.08 14.10 1.51
CA TYR A 396 -6.27 14.40 0.69
C TYR A 396 -6.24 14.04 -0.81
N SER A 397 -6.99 12.99 -1.17
CA SER A 397 -7.44 12.72 -2.54
C SER A 397 -8.94 12.43 -2.52
N SER A 398 -9.73 13.38 -3.01
CA SER A 398 -11.07 13.13 -3.54
C SER A 398 -10.94 12.59 -4.96
N THR A 399 -11.52 11.41 -5.21
CA THR A 399 -11.72 10.64 -6.47
C THR A 399 -10.93 9.31 -6.60
N PRO A 400 -11.53 8.30 -7.26
CA PRO A 400 -11.27 6.88 -7.02
C PRO A 400 -10.44 6.22 -8.14
N GLU A 401 -9.49 5.36 -7.78
CA GLU A 401 -9.41 3.95 -8.22
C GLU A 401 -8.01 3.31 -8.10
N TYR A 402 -8.05 2.07 -7.62
CA TYR A 402 -7.20 0.92 -7.95
C TYR A 402 -5.67 1.05 -7.96
N ARG A 403 -5.04 0.57 -6.86
CA ARG A 403 -3.85 -0.31 -6.94
C ARG A 403 -3.91 -1.44 -5.92
N ALA A 404 -4.05 -2.64 -6.48
CA ALA A 404 -3.64 -3.97 -6.01
C ALA A 404 -3.08 -4.14 -4.59
N LEU A 405 -3.86 -4.81 -3.73
CA LEU A 405 -3.35 -5.52 -2.56
C LEU A 405 -2.63 -6.80 -3.01
N ARG A 406 -1.29 -6.76 -3.04
CA ARG A 406 -0.44 -7.96 -2.94
C ARG A 406 0.02 -8.11 -1.49
N GLY A 407 -0.25 -9.26 -0.90
CA GLY A 407 0.30 -9.67 0.38
C GLY A 407 0.05 -11.16 0.63
N TYR A 408 0.87 -12.02 0.04
CA TYR A 408 1.07 -13.38 0.53
C TYR A 408 2.15 -13.36 1.63
N PRO A 409 2.07 -14.22 2.65
CA PRO A 409 3.21 -14.56 3.48
C PRO A 409 4.18 -15.46 2.70
N ALA A 410 5.48 -15.20 2.85
CA ALA A 410 6.54 -16.00 2.27
C ALA A 410 6.57 -17.41 2.89
N VAL A 411 6.48 -18.42 2.03
CA VAL A 411 6.86 -19.80 2.32
C VAL A 411 8.37 -19.89 2.14
N ASN A 412 9.11 -20.13 3.23
CA ASN A 412 10.44 -20.71 3.14
C ASN A 412 10.29 -22.23 3.26
N GLY A 413 10.50 -22.93 2.14
CA GLY A 413 10.77 -24.36 2.12
C GLY A 413 12.26 -24.61 2.29
N ASP A 414 12.61 -25.45 3.27
CA ASP A 414 13.52 -26.60 3.15
C ASP A 414 14.28 -26.82 4.46
N ARG A 415 13.93 -27.90 5.19
CA ARG A 415 14.85 -29.01 5.47
C ARG A 415 14.13 -30.20 6.13
N ARG A 416 14.71 -31.36 5.82
CA ARG A 416 14.22 -32.72 5.95
C ARG A 416 14.21 -33.25 7.39
N MET A 417 13.40 -34.31 7.56
CA MET A 417 13.24 -35.25 8.66
C MET A 417 14.47 -35.53 9.53
N SER A 418 14.23 -35.64 10.84
CA SER A 418 14.63 -36.81 11.65
C SER A 418 13.67 -36.98 12.83
N ASP A 419 13.12 -38.19 12.97
CA ASP A 419 12.28 -38.67 14.06
C ASP A 419 12.97 -38.59 15.44
N GLN A 420 12.22 -38.29 16.51
CA GLN A 420 12.15 -39.10 17.74
C GLN A 420 11.17 -38.55 18.79
N ASP A 421 10.21 -39.41 19.13
CA ASP A 421 9.47 -39.61 20.38
C ASP A 421 9.55 -38.60 21.55
N SER A 422 8.39 -38.21 22.09
CA SER A 422 7.86 -38.84 23.32
C SER A 422 6.55 -38.19 23.80
N MET A 423 5.65 -39.05 24.27
CA MET A 423 4.35 -38.75 24.85
C MET A 423 4.44 -38.07 26.23
N SER A 424 3.42 -37.27 26.60
CA SER A 424 2.66 -37.49 27.85
C SER A 424 1.31 -36.74 27.89
N SER A 425 0.25 -37.53 27.80
CA SER A 425 -1.08 -37.52 28.44
C SER A 425 -1.59 -36.36 29.34
N ASN A 426 -2.90 -36.11 29.17
CA ASN A 426 -3.96 -35.84 30.17
C ASN A 426 -3.81 -34.61 31.10
N SER A 427 -4.83 -33.77 31.31
CA SER A 427 -6.11 -34.18 31.89
C SER A 427 -7.26 -33.18 31.65
N LEU A 428 -8.44 -33.76 31.47
CA LEU A 428 -9.77 -33.14 31.47
C LEU A 428 -10.08 -32.31 32.74
N ARG A 429 -10.88 -31.25 32.55
CA ARG A 429 -11.99 -30.90 33.46
C ARG A 429 -13.08 -30.13 32.72
N ASN A 430 -14.25 -30.74 32.65
CA ASN A 430 -15.60 -30.17 32.45
C ASN A 430 -16.36 -30.44 33.79
N PRO A 431 -17.63 -30.03 34.08
CA PRO A 431 -18.67 -29.44 33.21
C PRO A 431 -19.66 -28.40 33.88
N MET A 432 -20.64 -27.89 33.10
CA MET A 432 -22.08 -27.62 33.43
C MET A 432 -22.45 -26.51 34.47
N MET A 433 -23.59 -25.80 34.47
CA MET A 433 -24.86 -25.70 33.70
C MET A 433 -25.65 -24.44 34.18
N GLU A 434 -26.63 -23.97 33.36
CA GLU A 434 -27.90 -23.27 33.74
C GLU A 434 -27.87 -21.85 34.38
N ASP A 435 -28.81 -20.90 34.20
CA ASP A 435 -30.11 -20.80 33.51
C ASP A 435 -30.45 -19.28 33.27
N ARG A 436 -31.53 -19.04 32.53
CA ARG A 436 -32.07 -17.85 31.88
C ARG A 436 -32.54 -16.64 32.72
N THR A 437 -32.57 -15.51 32.00
CA THR A 437 -33.56 -14.40 32.01
C THR A 437 -33.65 -13.42 33.18
N THR A 438 -33.42 -12.12 32.91
CA THR A 438 -34.45 -11.05 32.89
C THR A 438 -33.82 -9.71 32.51
N ALA A 439 -34.53 -8.91 31.73
CA ALA A 439 -34.16 -7.55 31.39
C ALA A 439 -34.55 -6.59 32.52
N THR A 440 -33.62 -5.70 32.90
CA THR A 440 -33.93 -4.42 33.54
C THR A 440 -32.86 -3.40 33.18
N THR A 441 -33.35 -2.29 32.64
CA THR A 441 -32.72 -0.96 32.62
C THR A 441 -32.00 -0.65 33.93
N GLY A 442 -30.73 -0.27 33.85
CA GLY A 442 -29.95 0.25 34.95
C GLY A 442 -28.72 0.95 34.39
N ASP A 443 -28.62 2.24 34.69
CA ASP A 443 -27.51 3.10 34.34
C ASP A 443 -26.19 2.58 34.96
N ASP A 444 -25.28 2.06 34.15
CA ASP A 444 -23.88 1.91 34.58
C ASP A 444 -23.18 3.25 34.40
N GLU A 445 -23.32 4.10 35.42
CA GLU A 445 -22.46 5.24 35.67
C GLU A 445 -20.99 4.81 35.59
N LEU A 446 -20.23 5.44 34.68
CA LEU A 446 -18.78 5.34 34.63
C LEU A 446 -18.17 5.82 35.96
N ASN A 447 -17.84 4.89 36.85
CA ASN A 447 -17.18 5.18 38.11
C ASN A 447 -15.67 5.45 37.88
N CYS A 448 -15.30 6.73 37.79
CA CYS A 448 -13.93 7.23 37.64
C CYS A 448 -13.20 7.36 38.99
N ALA A 449 -13.07 6.26 39.75
CA ALA A 449 -12.41 6.28 41.05
C ALA A 449 -11.46 5.09 41.29
N SER A 450 -10.46 4.89 40.43
CA SER A 450 -9.21 4.24 40.87
C SER A 450 -8.00 4.81 40.11
N LEU A 451 -7.26 5.69 40.79
CA LEU A 451 -6.09 6.41 40.30
C LEU A 451 -4.79 5.57 40.31
N SER A 452 -4.87 4.23 40.20
CA SER A 452 -3.70 3.35 40.37
C SER A 452 -3.00 2.90 39.08
N ASP A 453 -3.56 3.12 37.89
CA ASP A 453 -3.05 2.49 36.65
C ASP A 453 -2.57 3.47 35.56
N ILE A 454 -2.04 4.64 35.93
CA ILE A 454 -1.35 5.52 34.96
C ILE A 454 0.16 5.23 34.98
N PRO A 455 0.79 4.85 33.85
CA PRO A 455 2.25 4.80 33.75
C PRO A 455 2.86 6.19 33.97
N LYS A 456 3.72 6.33 34.97
CA LYS A 456 4.47 7.57 35.25
C LYS A 456 5.43 7.87 34.11
N TYR A 457 5.08 8.80 33.22
CA TYR A 457 5.99 9.35 32.21
C TYR A 457 6.34 10.81 32.52
N VAL A 458 6.86 11.08 33.73
CA VAL A 458 7.74 12.24 33.98
C VAL A 458 8.58 11.87 35.20
N ASP A 459 9.78 11.35 34.99
CA ASP A 459 10.92 11.52 35.90
C ASP A 459 12.13 10.75 35.35
N ARG A 460 13.12 11.50 34.84
CA ARG A 460 14.56 11.25 34.96
C ARG A 460 15.35 12.18 34.05
N LEU A 461 15.65 13.36 34.59
CA LEU A 461 16.92 14.04 34.33
C LEU A 461 17.95 13.49 35.33
N ALA A 462 19.19 13.28 34.87
CA ALA A 462 20.43 12.92 35.60
C ALA A 462 20.93 11.45 35.45
N PRO A 463 22.27 11.25 35.43
CA PRO A 463 22.94 10.42 34.41
C PRO A 463 23.38 9.05 34.94
N TYR A 464 23.50 8.06 34.06
CA TYR A 464 24.08 6.77 34.40
C TYR A 464 25.13 6.32 33.37
N ASN A 465 26.34 6.08 33.89
CA ASN A 465 27.43 5.37 33.23
C ASN A 465 26.99 3.96 32.86
N SER A 466 27.33 3.50 31.66
CA SER A 466 27.34 2.08 31.34
C SER A 466 28.66 1.73 30.65
N GLN A 467 29.54 1.07 31.41
CA GLN A 467 30.42 0.06 30.86
C GLN A 467 29.55 -1.16 30.58
N THR A 468 29.47 -1.58 29.32
CA THR A 468 29.03 -2.92 28.96
C THR A 468 30.12 -3.58 28.13
N ASN A 469 30.80 -4.54 28.76
CA ASN A 469 31.54 -5.58 28.06
C ASN A 469 30.53 -6.45 27.29
N PHE A 470 30.77 -6.54 25.99
CA PHE A 470 30.25 -7.58 25.11
C PHE A 470 31.05 -8.86 25.27
N GLN A 471 30.38 -9.99 25.53
CA GLN A 471 30.72 -11.31 24.98
C GLN A 471 29.39 -12.10 24.89
N GLN A 472 28.78 -12.26 23.71
CA GLN A 472 29.01 -13.36 22.75
C GLN A 472 29.19 -14.74 23.40
N GLN A 473 28.22 -15.64 23.18
CA GLN A 473 28.50 -17.06 23.11
C GLN A 473 27.60 -17.75 22.09
N ASN A 474 28.23 -18.08 20.97
CA ASN A 474 27.89 -19.22 20.12
C ASN A 474 28.19 -20.51 20.88
N ASN A 475 27.40 -21.56 20.63
CA ASN A 475 27.75 -22.93 20.98
C ASN A 475 28.06 -23.73 19.71
N ALA A 476 29.28 -24.28 19.65
CA ALA A 476 29.62 -25.48 18.89
C ALA A 476 30.64 -26.30 19.72
N LEU A 477 30.60 -27.61 19.50
CA LEU A 477 31.04 -28.69 20.39
C LEU A 477 32.57 -28.91 20.46
N GLY A 478 33.04 -29.31 21.65
CA GLY A 478 33.71 -30.60 21.89
C GLY A 478 35.17 -30.86 21.49
N ALA A 479 36.03 -30.89 22.53
CA ALA A 479 37.13 -31.83 22.79
C ALA A 479 38.57 -31.61 22.24
N SER A 480 39.42 -31.16 23.19
CA SER A 480 40.62 -31.83 23.74
C SER A 480 41.93 -32.01 22.92
N GLN A 481 42.99 -31.50 23.57
CA GLN A 481 44.36 -32.03 23.73
C GLN A 481 45.55 -31.48 22.91
N THR A 482 46.58 -31.11 23.70
CA THR A 482 48.04 -31.18 23.52
C THR A 482 48.83 -30.05 22.83
N GLN A 483 49.81 -29.56 23.60
CA GLN A 483 50.95 -28.67 23.33
C GLN A 483 52.06 -29.38 22.47
N PRO A 484 53.23 -28.77 22.23
CA PRO A 484 53.55 -27.62 21.36
C PRO A 484 54.59 -28.04 20.29
N ILE A 485 54.96 -27.18 19.33
CA ILE A 485 56.35 -27.07 18.80
C ILE A 485 56.48 -25.86 17.87
N ASP A 486 57.63 -25.22 18.08
CA ASP A 486 58.31 -24.10 17.48
C ASP A 486 58.62 -24.25 15.97
N THR A 487 58.55 -23.16 15.19
CA THR A 487 59.64 -22.68 14.33
C THR A 487 59.28 -21.39 13.60
N THR A 488 60.28 -20.52 13.58
CA THR A 488 60.33 -19.11 13.21
C THR A 488 60.66 -18.91 11.72
N GLY A 489 60.26 -17.77 11.12
CA GLY A 489 60.91 -17.28 9.89
C GLY A 489 60.11 -16.39 8.93
N SER A 490 60.18 -15.08 9.15
CA SER A 490 60.27 -13.96 8.17
C SER A 490 59.15 -13.68 7.14
N GLU A 491 58.38 -12.62 7.44
CA GLU A 491 58.20 -11.38 6.67
C GLU A 491 58.23 -11.39 5.12
N ARG A 492 57.08 -11.05 4.50
CA ARG A 492 56.83 -9.78 3.75
C ARG A 492 55.56 -9.92 2.91
N ALA A 493 54.47 -9.28 3.33
CA ALA A 493 53.34 -8.98 2.46
C ALA A 493 52.99 -7.49 2.58
N SER A 494 53.12 -6.81 1.44
CA SER A 494 52.91 -5.39 1.24
C SER A 494 51.46 -4.96 1.48
N ALA A 495 51.36 -3.77 2.07
CA ALA A 495 50.14 -3.06 2.42
C ALA A 495 49.27 -2.71 1.20
N ALA A 496 47.97 -2.99 1.30
CA ALA A 496 46.89 -2.27 0.61
C ALA A 496 45.53 -2.59 1.26
N SER A 497 45.23 -2.02 2.43
CA SER A 497 43.87 -1.74 2.90
C SER A 497 43.88 -1.14 4.31
N ALA A 498 44.16 0.15 4.40
CA ALA A 498 43.80 1.04 5.50
C ALA A 498 43.63 2.41 4.84
N SER A 499 42.56 3.17 5.00
CA SER A 499 41.80 3.40 6.21
C SER A 499 40.49 4.13 5.89
N LEU A 500 39.34 3.58 6.29
CA LEU A 500 38.17 4.34 6.74
C LEU A 500 37.58 3.53 7.90
N GLY A 501 38.05 3.88 9.10
CA GLY A 501 37.77 3.16 10.33
C GLY A 501 38.48 3.85 11.49
N THR A 502 38.27 5.15 11.65
CA THR A 502 38.65 5.88 12.87
C THR A 502 37.39 6.22 13.63
N SER A 503 37.13 5.37 14.61
CA SER A 503 36.38 5.66 15.82
C SER A 503 37.05 6.83 16.58
N SER A 504 36.41 8.00 16.53
CA SER A 504 36.66 9.11 17.46
C SER A 504 35.44 9.17 18.39
N ARG A 505 35.57 8.69 19.63
CA ARG A 505 35.86 9.49 20.82
C ARG A 505 34.90 10.66 21.02
N ASN A 506 34.12 10.53 22.09
CA ASN A 506 33.34 11.56 22.77
C ASN A 506 34.11 12.88 22.85
N ALA A 507 33.65 13.86 22.07
CA ALA A 507 33.80 15.27 22.36
C ALA A 507 32.42 15.90 22.18
N SER A 508 31.93 16.52 23.24
CA SER A 508 30.70 17.28 23.29
C SER A 508 30.70 18.39 22.22
N SER A 509 29.87 18.23 21.20
CA SER A 509 29.35 19.34 20.41
C SER A 509 27.85 19.17 20.33
N GLY A 510 27.11 20.04 21.01
CA GLY A 510 25.67 20.12 20.86
C GLY A 510 25.33 20.32 19.39
N GLN A 511 24.72 19.31 18.77
CA GLN A 511 24.01 19.50 17.52
C GLN A 511 22.88 20.47 17.82
N PHE A 512 23.08 21.73 17.46
CA PHE A 512 22.00 22.68 17.29
C PHE A 512 21.10 22.11 16.19
N GLN A 513 20.01 21.45 16.59
CA GLN A 513 18.87 21.27 15.70
C GLN A 513 18.18 22.63 15.64
N PRO A 514 18.18 23.33 14.49
CA PRO A 514 17.42 24.57 14.35
C PRO A 514 15.94 24.26 14.62
N LYS A 515 15.44 24.68 15.78
CA LYS A 515 14.01 24.66 16.12
C LYS A 515 13.19 25.75 15.41
N ASN A 516 13.79 26.47 14.47
CA ASN A 516 13.15 27.56 13.74
C ASN A 516 12.92 27.19 12.27
N ASP A 517 12.38 26.01 12.03
CA ASP A 517 11.79 25.72 10.73
C ASP A 517 10.54 26.60 10.62
N VAL A 518 10.65 27.70 9.86
CA VAL A 518 9.52 28.60 9.59
C VAL A 518 8.62 27.85 8.62
N LYS A 519 7.73 27.02 9.17
CA LYS A 519 6.58 26.54 8.42
C LYS A 519 5.71 27.75 8.11
N LEU A 520 5.31 27.89 6.84
CA LEU A 520 4.40 28.93 6.38
C LEU A 520 3.27 29.10 7.40
N SER A 521 3.11 30.33 7.90
CA SER A 521 1.94 30.73 8.68
C SER A 521 0.68 30.37 7.88
N GLU A 522 -0.39 29.96 8.55
CA GLU A 522 -1.68 29.83 7.84
C GLU A 522 -1.99 31.15 7.15
N PRO A 523 -2.56 31.10 5.93
CA PRO A 523 -2.85 32.31 5.22
C PRO A 523 -3.83 33.15 6.03
N ASP A 524 -3.46 34.41 6.27
CA ASP A 524 -4.28 35.36 7.01
C ASP A 524 -5.70 35.44 6.43
N ILE A 525 -6.67 35.77 7.27
CA ILE A 525 -8.05 36.02 6.83
C ILE A 525 -8.10 37.29 5.98
N ASP A 526 -8.84 37.24 4.88
CA ASP A 526 -9.20 38.44 4.14
C ASP A 526 -10.41 39.12 4.81
N TRP A 527 -10.14 40.16 5.59
CA TRP A 527 -11.18 40.95 6.24
C TRP A 527 -11.96 41.83 5.26
N SER A 528 -11.43 42.08 4.06
CA SER A 528 -12.06 42.98 3.10
C SER A 528 -13.13 42.30 2.24
N TYR A 529 -13.11 40.96 2.17
CA TYR A 529 -13.91 40.22 1.20
C TYR A 529 -14.36 38.84 1.69
N ALA A 530 -15.65 38.60 1.60
CA ALA A 530 -16.29 37.28 1.72
C ALA A 530 -17.49 37.22 0.77
N VAL A 531 -18.01 36.02 0.50
CA VAL A 531 -19.11 35.85 -0.46
C VAL A 531 -20.16 34.87 0.04
N VAL A 532 -21.42 35.20 -0.23
CA VAL A 532 -22.54 34.26 -0.18
C VAL A 532 -22.85 33.81 -1.60
N GLU A 533 -22.68 32.52 -1.85
CA GLU A 533 -23.08 31.86 -3.08
C GLU A 533 -24.52 31.37 -2.93
N ARG A 534 -25.40 31.82 -3.84
CA ARG A 534 -26.84 31.50 -3.82
C ARG A 534 -27.27 30.97 -5.17
N GLN A 535 -27.90 29.80 -5.19
CA GLN A 535 -28.48 29.26 -6.40
C GLN A 535 -29.99 29.57 -6.46
N SER A 536 -30.44 30.10 -7.60
CA SER A 536 -31.88 30.30 -7.85
C SER A 536 -32.57 28.98 -8.15
N LYS A 537 -33.71 28.72 -7.49
CA LYS A 537 -34.50 27.49 -7.69
C LYS A 537 -35.24 27.44 -9.03
N GLU A 538 -35.47 28.58 -9.67
CA GLU A 538 -36.27 28.67 -10.90
C GLU A 538 -35.43 28.44 -12.17
N ASN A 539 -34.18 28.89 -12.16
CA ASN A 539 -33.30 28.85 -13.35
C ASN A 539 -31.90 28.27 -13.07
N LEU A 540 -31.66 27.76 -11.86
CA LEU A 540 -30.39 27.16 -11.43
C LEU A 540 -29.16 28.06 -11.54
N THR A 541 -29.35 29.38 -11.70
CA THR A 541 -28.24 30.34 -11.80
C THR A 541 -27.63 30.61 -10.43
N THR A 542 -26.29 30.61 -10.39
CA THR A 542 -25.52 30.95 -9.19
C THR A 542 -25.25 32.44 -9.14
N SER A 543 -25.75 33.10 -8.10
CA SER A 543 -25.48 34.49 -7.77
C SER A 543 -24.43 34.57 -6.66
N LEU A 544 -23.46 35.47 -6.81
CA LEU A 544 -22.45 35.76 -5.80
C LEU A 544 -22.78 37.10 -5.14
N LEU A 545 -23.04 37.08 -3.84
CA LEU A 545 -23.32 38.27 -3.04
C LEU A 545 -22.09 38.57 -2.19
N PRO A 546 -21.18 39.46 -2.65
CA PRO A 546 -20.00 39.83 -1.89
C PRO A 546 -20.38 40.72 -0.70
N PHE A 547 -19.67 40.57 0.41
CA PHE A 547 -19.76 41.45 1.57
C PHE A 547 -18.40 41.62 2.22
N ASN A 548 -18.22 42.71 2.97
CA ASN A 548 -17.00 42.97 3.72
C ASN A 548 -17.03 42.28 5.09
N LEU A 549 -16.15 41.31 5.30
CA LEU A 549 -16.12 40.48 6.51
C LEU A 549 -15.79 41.28 7.77
N GLY A 550 -14.82 42.19 7.71
CA GLY A 550 -14.39 43.03 8.82
C GLY A 550 -15.50 43.95 9.29
N LYS A 551 -16.26 44.54 8.37
CA LYS A 551 -17.41 45.37 8.71
C LYS A 551 -18.52 44.60 9.42
N VAL A 552 -18.77 43.35 9.03
CA VAL A 552 -19.79 42.51 9.68
C VAL A 552 -19.35 42.05 11.08
N VAL A 553 -18.12 41.53 11.19
CA VAL A 553 -17.63 40.83 12.38
C VAL A 553 -16.98 41.78 13.40
N LEU A 554 -16.24 42.79 12.95
CA LEU A 554 -15.50 43.72 13.83
C LEU A 554 -16.30 44.99 14.12
N GLU A 555 -16.93 45.57 13.10
CA GLU A 555 -17.62 46.87 13.23
C GLU A 555 -19.13 46.72 13.49
N GLY A 556 -19.71 45.55 13.17
CA GLY A 556 -21.13 45.29 13.33
C GLY A 556 -22.03 46.05 12.35
N ASP A 557 -21.51 46.44 11.18
CA ASP A 557 -22.23 47.18 10.14
C ASP A 557 -23.39 46.34 9.58
N SER A 558 -24.62 46.85 9.74
CA SER A 558 -25.84 46.20 9.28
C SER A 558 -25.98 46.18 7.75
N SER A 559 -25.32 47.10 7.04
CA SER A 559 -25.35 47.16 5.57
C SER A 559 -24.62 45.99 4.91
N GLN A 560 -23.67 45.38 5.62
CA GLN A 560 -22.89 44.24 5.16
C GLN A 560 -23.42 42.91 5.70
N ASN A 561 -24.36 42.95 6.65
CA ASN A 561 -24.93 41.77 7.30
C ASN A 561 -26.09 41.17 6.47
N LEU A 562 -25.74 40.50 5.37
CA LEU A 562 -26.69 39.94 4.41
C LEU A 562 -27.59 38.87 5.04
N GLU A 563 -28.84 38.78 4.55
CA GLU A 563 -29.78 37.72 4.91
C GLU A 563 -29.48 36.43 4.14
N LEU A 564 -29.45 35.31 4.86
CA LEU A 564 -29.14 33.99 4.35
C LEU A 564 -30.44 33.23 4.03
N LEU A 565 -30.44 32.48 2.93
CA LEU A 565 -31.53 31.61 2.50
C LEU A 565 -31.11 30.13 2.60
N PRO A 566 -32.06 29.18 2.68
CA PRO A 566 -31.75 27.76 2.67
C PRO A 566 -30.97 27.37 1.41
N GLY A 567 -29.85 26.67 1.58
CA GLY A 567 -28.96 26.26 0.49
C GLY A 567 -27.83 27.24 0.19
N ASP A 568 -27.80 28.43 0.80
CA ASP A 568 -26.69 29.36 0.63
C ASP A 568 -25.36 28.77 1.12
N VAL A 569 -24.28 29.11 0.41
CA VAL A 569 -22.91 28.75 0.77
C VAL A 569 -22.11 30.02 1.09
N VAL A 570 -21.79 30.22 2.36
CA VAL A 570 -20.97 31.32 2.83
C VAL A 570 -19.51 30.88 2.80
N THR A 571 -18.69 31.57 2.00
CA THR A 571 -17.26 31.27 1.85
C THR A 571 -16.41 32.42 2.39
N ILE A 572 -15.53 32.10 3.34
CA ILE A 572 -14.55 33.03 3.89
C ILE A 572 -13.19 32.75 3.28
N PHE A 573 -12.60 33.76 2.63
CA PHE A 573 -11.33 33.62 1.94
C PHE A 573 -10.14 33.96 2.85
N SER A 574 -9.01 33.31 2.59
CA SER A 574 -7.71 33.74 3.09
C SER A 574 -7.01 34.65 2.06
N LYS A 575 -6.03 35.43 2.52
CA LYS A 575 -5.12 36.21 1.67
C LYS A 575 -4.27 35.34 0.72
N ALA A 576 -4.27 34.02 0.84
CA ALA A 576 -3.66 33.13 -0.14
C ALA A 576 -4.64 32.65 -1.22
N ASP A 577 -5.94 32.62 -0.92
CA ASP A 577 -6.99 32.22 -1.88
C ASP A 577 -7.28 33.33 -2.90
N ILE A 578 -7.05 34.58 -2.51
CA ILE A 578 -7.11 35.76 -3.37
C ILE A 578 -5.67 36.17 -3.64
N ARG A 579 -5.27 36.31 -4.91
CA ARG A 579 -3.91 36.78 -5.26
C ARG A 579 -3.73 38.23 -4.84
N VAL A 580 -3.36 38.45 -3.59
CA VAL A 580 -2.90 39.76 -3.12
C VAL A 580 -1.59 40.07 -3.86
N PRO A 581 -1.37 41.30 -4.37
CA PRO A 581 -0.11 41.66 -5.01
C PRO A 581 1.07 41.26 -4.10
N GLN A 582 2.13 40.65 -4.65
CA GLN A 582 3.27 40.15 -3.89
C GLN A 582 3.88 41.18 -2.92
N ALA A 583 3.65 42.48 -3.15
CA ALA A 583 4.06 43.59 -2.30
C ALA A 583 3.37 43.64 -0.92
N GLN A 584 2.20 43.00 -0.75
CA GLN A 584 1.43 43.00 0.50
C GLN A 584 1.60 41.71 1.33
N GLN A 585 2.37 40.74 0.84
CA GLN A 585 2.72 39.54 1.60
C GLN A 585 3.90 39.85 2.52
N THR A 586 3.78 39.51 3.81
CA THR A 586 4.90 39.57 4.76
C THR A 586 5.89 38.47 4.40
N ARG A 587 7.14 38.84 4.08
CA ARG A 587 8.20 37.92 3.66
C ARG A 587 9.23 37.76 4.78
N PHE A 588 9.70 36.54 5.01
CA PHE A 588 10.75 36.23 5.97
C PHE A 588 11.98 35.68 5.28
N VAL A 589 13.16 36.12 5.69
CA VAL A 589 14.45 35.63 5.21
C VAL A 589 15.34 35.23 6.36
N ARG A 590 16.29 34.34 6.09
CA ARG A 590 17.21 33.83 7.11
C ARG A 590 18.65 34.18 6.78
N LEU A 591 19.33 34.82 7.72
CA LEU A 591 20.77 35.10 7.67
C LEU A 591 21.50 34.16 8.63
N GLU A 592 22.47 33.39 8.15
CA GLU A 592 23.23 32.40 8.93
C GLU A 592 24.74 32.55 8.77
N GLY A 593 25.50 32.33 9.85
CA GLY A 593 26.97 32.42 9.84
C GLY A 593 27.49 33.77 10.30
N GLU A 594 28.51 34.29 9.61
CA GLU A 594 29.34 35.45 9.96
C GLU A 594 28.65 36.81 9.74
N PHE A 595 27.52 36.99 10.43
CA PHE A 595 26.80 38.26 10.56
C PHE A 595 26.93 38.81 11.98
N ASN A 596 27.00 40.14 12.12
CA ASN A 596 26.97 40.77 13.45
C ASN A 596 25.66 40.49 14.20
N SER A 597 24.56 40.24 13.48
CA SER A 597 23.31 39.71 14.03
C SER A 597 22.70 38.67 13.08
N ALA A 598 23.07 37.40 13.23
CA ALA A 598 22.42 36.29 12.50
C ALA A 598 20.99 36.03 13.02
N GLY A 599 20.07 35.63 12.14
CA GLY A 599 18.68 35.40 12.53
C GLY A 599 17.67 35.44 11.39
N VAL A 600 16.38 35.39 11.75
CA VAL A 600 15.26 35.54 10.81
C VAL A 600 14.81 36.99 10.79
N TYR A 601 14.69 37.56 9.61
CA TYR A 601 14.31 38.95 9.39
C TYR A 601 13.04 39.05 8.56
N SER A 602 12.12 39.93 8.93
CA SER A 602 11.04 40.35 8.06
C SER A 602 11.57 41.30 6.99
N VAL A 603 11.12 41.12 5.75
CA VAL A 603 11.55 41.90 4.58
C VAL A 603 10.45 42.89 4.18
N ARG A 604 10.83 44.16 4.01
CA ARG A 604 9.92 45.21 3.52
C ARG A 604 9.72 45.07 2.01
N ALA A 605 8.62 45.60 1.49
CA ALA A 605 8.34 45.53 0.05
C ALA A 605 9.51 46.13 -0.78
N GLY A 606 10.15 45.29 -1.60
CA GLY A 606 11.29 45.68 -2.44
C GLY A 606 12.64 45.79 -1.73
N GLU A 607 12.73 45.43 -0.44
CA GLU A 607 14.01 45.46 0.30
C GLU A 607 15.00 44.44 -0.28
N THR A 608 16.25 44.88 -0.46
CA THR A 608 17.32 44.08 -1.08
C THR A 608 18.15 43.33 -0.04
N LEU A 609 18.89 42.31 -0.49
CA LEU A 609 19.83 41.56 0.35
C LEU A 609 20.80 42.48 1.09
N ARG A 610 21.40 43.45 0.38
CA ARG A 610 22.30 44.45 0.95
C ARG A 610 21.67 45.22 2.12
N GLN A 611 20.43 45.68 1.95
CA GLN A 611 19.71 46.47 2.95
C GLN A 611 19.38 45.65 4.21
N VAL A 612 18.96 44.39 4.04
CA VAL A 612 18.69 43.51 5.19
C VAL A 612 19.99 43.20 5.94
N VAL A 613 21.10 42.95 5.25
CA VAL A 613 22.41 42.70 5.87
C VAL A 613 22.92 43.94 6.62
N GLN A 614 22.72 45.14 6.06
CA GLN A 614 23.04 46.39 6.74
C GLN A 614 22.21 46.56 8.02
N ARG A 615 20.92 46.23 7.97
CA ARG A 615 20.02 46.26 9.14
C ARG A 615 20.37 45.19 10.18
N ALA A 616 20.94 44.07 9.76
CA ALA A 616 21.51 43.03 10.62
C ALA A 616 22.86 43.42 11.25
N GLY A 617 23.26 44.69 11.15
CA GLY A 617 24.51 45.21 11.72
C GLY A 617 25.74 44.90 10.88
N GLY A 618 25.59 44.35 9.67
CA GLY A 618 26.69 44.01 8.77
C GLY A 618 27.34 42.66 9.01
N LEU A 619 28.50 42.46 8.38
CA LEU A 619 29.29 41.23 8.45
C LEU A 619 30.34 41.30 9.57
N THR A 620 30.75 40.15 10.09
CA THR A 620 31.89 40.06 11.02
C THR A 620 33.21 40.21 10.26
N PRO A 621 34.34 40.51 10.94
CA PRO A 621 35.66 40.55 10.29
C PRO A 621 36.14 39.22 9.69
N GLU A 622 35.59 38.09 10.13
CA GLU A 622 35.95 36.74 9.65
C GLU A 622 35.07 36.26 8.50
N ALA A 623 34.11 37.07 8.06
CA ALA A 623 33.14 36.74 7.03
C ALA A 623 33.80 36.45 5.68
N TYR A 624 33.54 35.26 5.15
CA TYR A 624 34.00 34.86 3.83
C TYR A 624 32.92 35.07 2.78
N LEU A 625 32.80 36.31 2.30
CA LEU A 625 31.74 36.71 1.38
C LEU A 625 31.83 35.98 0.04
N TYR A 626 33.04 35.73 -0.48
CA TYR A 626 33.25 34.94 -1.70
C TYR A 626 32.74 33.48 -1.58
N GLY A 627 32.79 32.90 -0.38
CA GLY A 627 32.28 31.56 -0.10
C GLY A 627 30.81 31.51 0.33
N SER A 628 30.08 32.62 0.19
CA SER A 628 28.68 32.69 0.63
C SER A 628 27.75 31.83 -0.23
N GLU A 629 26.66 31.39 0.39
CA GLU A 629 25.62 30.58 -0.24
C GLU A 629 24.27 31.31 -0.13
N PHE A 630 23.61 31.51 -1.27
CA PHE A 630 22.26 32.03 -1.34
C PHE A 630 21.32 30.97 -1.92
N THR A 631 20.25 30.64 -1.20
CA THR A 631 19.25 29.67 -1.67
C THR A 631 17.86 30.27 -1.69
N ARG A 632 17.11 29.97 -2.75
CA ARG A 632 15.77 30.47 -3.00
C ARG A 632 14.80 29.37 -3.40
N GLU A 633 13.62 29.38 -2.79
CA GLU A 633 12.60 28.36 -2.97
C GLU A 633 12.00 28.35 -4.39
N SER A 634 11.77 29.52 -4.99
CA SER A 634 11.27 29.62 -6.37
C SER A 634 12.27 29.03 -7.37
N THR A 635 13.56 29.36 -7.22
CA THR A 635 14.66 28.76 -7.99
C THR A 635 14.75 27.25 -7.77
N ARG A 636 14.60 26.77 -6.53
CA ARG A 636 14.60 25.33 -6.21
C ARG A 636 13.53 24.59 -7.00
N ARG A 637 12.32 25.14 -7.10
CA ARG A 637 11.22 24.53 -7.86
C ARG A 637 11.54 24.43 -9.35
N VAL A 638 12.09 25.49 -9.94
CA VAL A 638 12.50 25.49 -11.36
C VAL A 638 13.63 24.48 -11.61
N GLN A 639 14.64 24.45 -10.73
CA GLN A 639 15.74 23.49 -10.81
C GLN A 639 15.24 22.04 -10.64
N GLN A 640 14.30 21.78 -9.73
CA GLN A 640 13.72 20.45 -9.52
C GLN A 640 12.92 19.99 -10.72
N ALA A 641 12.13 20.87 -11.34
CA ALA A 641 11.38 20.55 -12.55
C ALA A 641 12.33 20.14 -13.70
N ARG A 642 13.39 20.92 -13.92
CA ARG A 642 14.45 20.58 -14.90
C ARG A 642 15.13 19.27 -14.56
N LEU A 643 15.49 19.03 -13.29
CA LEU A 643 16.10 17.76 -12.87
C LEU A 643 15.20 16.57 -13.19
N ASN A 644 13.90 16.67 -12.91
CA ASN A 644 12.95 15.61 -13.22
C ASN A 644 12.90 15.33 -14.73
N GLU A 645 12.84 16.39 -15.56
CA GLU A 645 12.86 16.28 -17.02
C GLU A 645 14.14 15.57 -17.52
N TYR A 646 15.31 15.93 -16.99
CA TYR A 646 16.57 15.24 -17.34
C TYR A 646 16.57 13.76 -16.94
N VAL A 647 16.05 13.44 -15.75
CA VAL A 647 15.97 12.04 -15.28
C VAL A 647 15.03 11.23 -16.16
N ASP A 648 13.93 11.82 -16.62
CA ASP A 648 12.99 11.16 -17.52
C ASP A 648 13.61 10.94 -18.91
N GLN A 649 14.37 11.91 -19.45
CA GLN A 649 15.14 11.73 -20.68
C GLN A 649 16.19 10.61 -20.57
N ILE A 650 16.94 10.55 -19.46
CA ILE A 650 17.92 9.49 -19.18
C ILE A 650 17.20 8.13 -19.07
N ALA A 651 16.05 8.06 -18.40
CA ALA A 651 15.28 6.83 -18.28
C ALA A 651 14.77 6.34 -19.64
N LEU A 652 14.32 7.26 -20.51
CA LEU A 652 13.90 6.95 -21.87
C LEU A 652 15.08 6.45 -22.72
N GLN A 653 16.24 7.10 -22.65
CA GLN A 653 17.44 6.64 -23.36
C GLN A 653 17.91 5.27 -22.84
N ALA A 654 17.90 5.06 -21.52
CA ALA A 654 18.28 3.78 -20.91
C ALA A 654 17.34 2.64 -21.31
N SER A 655 16.04 2.91 -21.42
CA SER A 655 15.05 1.92 -21.87
C SER A 655 15.13 1.63 -23.37
N THR A 656 15.36 2.64 -24.22
CA THR A 656 15.55 2.42 -25.67
C THR A 656 16.81 1.61 -25.97
N VAL A 657 17.92 1.88 -25.28
CA VAL A 657 19.15 1.07 -25.40
C VAL A 657 18.93 -0.35 -24.87
N ALA A 658 18.21 -0.52 -23.76
CA ALA A 658 17.88 -1.84 -23.24
C ALA A 658 17.03 -2.66 -24.23
N SER A 659 16.02 -2.05 -24.85
CA SER A 659 15.18 -2.70 -25.87
C SER A 659 15.95 -3.02 -27.16
N ALA A 660 16.87 -2.14 -27.59
CA ALA A 660 17.74 -2.38 -28.74
C ALA A 660 18.73 -3.53 -28.49
N ASN A 661 19.21 -3.70 -27.26
CA ASN A 661 20.10 -4.81 -26.89
C ASN A 661 19.33 -6.12 -26.70
N ALA A 662 18.11 -6.07 -26.15
CA ALA A 662 17.25 -7.24 -26.04
C ALA A 662 16.89 -7.83 -27.42
N SER A 663 16.59 -6.98 -28.39
CA SER A 663 16.26 -7.38 -29.78
C SER A 663 17.46 -7.93 -30.58
N ARG A 664 18.70 -7.68 -30.13
CA ARG A 664 19.93 -8.22 -30.74
C ARG A 664 20.44 -9.50 -30.06
N SER A 665 19.81 -9.94 -28.99
CA SER A 665 20.23 -11.15 -28.26
C SER A 665 19.77 -12.41 -29.00
N ILE A 666 20.71 -13.30 -29.32
CA ILE A 666 20.46 -14.55 -30.06
C ILE A 666 20.60 -15.77 -29.13
N ASN A 667 21.31 -15.63 -28.00
CA ASN A 667 21.56 -16.72 -27.04
C ASN A 667 21.00 -16.46 -25.64
N PRO A 668 20.67 -17.51 -24.85
CA PRO A 668 20.21 -17.38 -23.47
C PRO A 668 21.20 -16.64 -22.54
N GLN A 669 22.52 -16.78 -22.73
CA GLN A 669 23.51 -15.98 -21.98
C GLN A 669 23.42 -14.48 -22.30
N ASP A 670 23.14 -14.12 -23.54
CA ASP A 670 23.04 -12.71 -23.96
C ASP A 670 21.77 -12.07 -23.38
N THR A 671 20.67 -12.83 -23.25
CA THR A 671 19.44 -12.37 -22.60
C THR A 671 19.64 -12.10 -21.10
N ALA A 672 20.42 -12.94 -20.41
CA ALA A 672 20.74 -12.74 -18.99
C ALA A 672 21.65 -11.53 -18.77
N ALA A 673 22.65 -11.32 -19.65
CA ALA A 673 23.51 -10.15 -19.62
C ALA A 673 22.73 -8.85 -19.91
N ALA A 674 21.78 -8.88 -20.86
CA ALA A 674 20.91 -7.75 -21.15
C ALA A 674 19.96 -7.41 -19.98
N ALA A 675 19.40 -8.43 -19.31
CA ALA A 675 18.56 -8.24 -18.13
C ALA A 675 19.32 -7.65 -16.94
N ALA A 676 20.54 -8.12 -16.68
CA ALA A 676 21.41 -7.57 -15.63
C ALA A 676 21.78 -6.11 -15.90
N ALA A 677 22.11 -5.77 -17.15
CA ALA A 677 22.39 -4.39 -17.56
C ALA A 677 21.15 -3.48 -17.41
N GLN A 678 19.94 -3.99 -17.72
CA GLN A 678 18.70 -3.27 -17.52
C GLN A 678 18.42 -2.98 -16.04
N GLN A 679 18.67 -3.95 -15.16
CA GLN A 679 18.47 -3.76 -13.72
C GLN A 679 19.44 -2.73 -13.13
N GLN A 680 20.70 -2.73 -13.59
CA GLN A 680 21.67 -1.70 -13.22
C GLN A 680 21.24 -0.30 -13.69
N ASN A 681 20.71 -0.18 -14.91
CA ASN A 681 20.18 1.08 -15.43
C ASN A 681 19.00 1.61 -14.59
N GLN A 682 18.10 0.73 -14.15
CA GLN A 682 16.98 1.12 -13.28
C GLN A 682 17.46 1.61 -11.91
N ASN A 683 18.47 0.96 -11.32
CA ASN A 683 19.04 1.39 -10.04
C ASN A 683 19.64 2.80 -10.14
N ILE A 684 20.31 3.12 -11.25
CA ILE A 684 20.88 4.45 -11.48
C ILE A 684 19.78 5.52 -11.62
N VAL A 685 18.73 5.24 -12.39
CA VAL A 685 17.57 6.15 -12.52
C VAL A 685 16.89 6.36 -11.17
N ASN A 686 16.74 5.31 -10.37
CA ASN A 686 16.15 5.41 -9.04
C ASN A 686 17.01 6.26 -8.09
N SER A 687 18.34 6.12 -8.14
CA SER A 687 19.26 6.97 -7.39
C SER A 687 19.16 8.44 -7.81
N LEU A 688 19.05 8.71 -9.12
CA LEU A 688 18.87 10.07 -9.64
C LEU A 688 17.55 10.71 -9.22
N ARG A 689 16.44 9.94 -9.19
CA ARG A 689 15.13 10.44 -8.72
C ARG A 689 15.14 10.86 -7.24
N ARG A 690 16.08 10.36 -6.44
CA ARG A 690 16.21 10.74 -5.03
C ARG A 690 16.96 12.06 -4.82
N ALA A 691 17.72 12.52 -5.83
CA ALA A 691 18.41 13.80 -5.74
C ALA A 691 17.40 14.97 -5.67
N ARG A 692 17.69 15.95 -4.82
CA ARG A 692 16.87 17.15 -4.64
C ARG A 692 17.63 18.37 -5.11
N ALA A 693 16.95 19.27 -5.82
CA ALA A 693 17.52 20.58 -6.12
C ALA A 693 17.69 21.40 -4.84
N SER A 694 18.78 22.16 -4.73
CA SER A 694 19.07 23.01 -3.57
C SER A 694 18.48 24.42 -3.68
N GLY A 695 18.21 24.91 -4.89
CA GLY A 695 17.76 26.29 -5.10
C GLY A 695 18.88 27.32 -4.99
N ARG A 696 20.14 26.89 -5.06
CA ARG A 696 21.31 27.78 -4.94
C ARG A 696 21.39 28.76 -6.11
N ILE A 697 21.68 30.03 -5.80
CA ILE A 697 21.98 31.11 -6.75
C ILE A 697 23.42 31.54 -6.53
N VAL A 698 24.20 31.61 -7.62
CA VAL A 698 25.59 32.08 -7.60
C VAL A 698 25.58 33.61 -7.69
N LEU A 699 26.16 34.28 -6.70
CA LEU A 699 26.15 35.75 -6.59
C LEU A 699 27.33 36.44 -7.30
N GLU A 700 28.21 35.68 -7.96
CA GLU A 700 29.39 36.17 -8.72
C GLU A 700 30.24 37.22 -7.97
N LEU A 701 30.47 37.01 -6.67
CA LEU A 701 31.20 37.94 -5.82
C LEU A 701 32.72 37.88 -6.12
N PRO A 702 33.44 39.02 -6.13
CA PRO A 702 34.90 39.03 -6.19
C PRO A 702 35.57 38.31 -5.00
N VAL A 703 36.77 37.78 -5.20
CA VAL A 703 37.52 37.00 -4.18
C VAL A 703 37.99 37.82 -2.99
N ASP A 704 38.21 39.12 -3.20
CA ASP A 704 38.60 40.13 -2.23
C ASP A 704 37.38 40.85 -1.62
N SER A 705 36.20 40.23 -1.72
CA SER A 705 34.99 40.82 -1.18
C SER A 705 34.97 40.71 0.35
N HIS A 706 35.04 41.85 1.02
CA HIS A 706 35.02 41.96 2.48
C HIS A 706 33.94 42.93 2.98
N SER A 707 33.29 43.65 2.08
CA SER A 707 32.37 44.73 2.43
C SER A 707 30.96 44.52 1.87
N ILE A 708 29.98 45.13 2.52
CA ILE A 708 28.55 44.98 2.21
C ILE A 708 28.22 45.63 0.86
N GLU A 709 28.99 46.62 0.43
CA GLU A 709 28.81 47.33 -0.84
C GLU A 709 28.95 46.41 -2.06
N GLN A 710 29.72 45.33 -1.92
CA GLN A 710 29.96 44.34 -2.96
C GLN A 710 28.81 43.33 -3.10
N LEU A 711 27.87 43.28 -2.15
CA LEU A 711 26.65 42.48 -2.29
C LEU A 711 25.76 43.04 -3.41
N PRO A 712 25.15 42.19 -4.24
CA PRO A 712 24.21 42.65 -5.26
C PRO A 712 22.92 43.21 -4.64
N ASP A 713 22.28 44.15 -5.33
CA ASP A 713 20.95 44.67 -5.00
C ASP A 713 19.86 43.66 -5.41
N LEU A 714 19.95 42.45 -4.86
CA LEU A 714 19.04 41.35 -5.13
C LEU A 714 17.75 41.53 -4.28
N PRO A 715 16.57 41.71 -4.89
CA PRO A 715 15.32 41.76 -4.14
C PRO A 715 15.01 40.41 -3.51
N LEU A 716 14.56 40.43 -2.26
CA LEU A 716 14.33 39.23 -1.47
C LEU A 716 12.90 38.68 -1.60
N GLU A 717 12.82 37.35 -1.64
CA GLU A 717 11.61 36.55 -1.64
C GLU A 717 11.39 35.88 -0.28
N ASP A 718 10.15 35.48 0.00
CA ASP A 718 9.83 34.73 1.20
C ASP A 718 10.57 33.37 1.19
N GLY A 719 11.23 33.05 2.30
CA GLY A 719 12.02 31.83 2.46
C GLY A 719 13.44 31.91 1.90
N ASP A 720 13.92 33.08 1.43
CA ASP A 720 15.33 33.22 1.04
C ASP A 720 16.26 32.97 2.23
N ARG A 721 17.35 32.25 1.98
CA ARG A 721 18.38 31.95 2.98
C ARG A 721 19.75 32.36 2.44
N PHE A 722 20.47 33.16 3.22
CA PHE A 722 21.81 33.64 2.91
C PHE A 722 22.77 33.23 4.01
N ILE A 723 23.77 32.44 3.65
CA ILE A 723 24.76 31.86 4.54
C ILE A 723 26.12 32.46 4.21
N VAL A 724 26.80 33.03 5.19
CA VAL A 724 28.16 33.53 5.04
C VAL A 724 29.06 32.75 5.99
N PRO A 725 29.89 31.81 5.50
CA PRO A 725 30.80 31.06 6.36
C PRO A 725 32.01 31.91 6.77
N ARG A 726 32.78 31.41 7.74
CA ARG A 726 34.15 31.89 7.99
C ARG A 726 35.11 31.40 6.90
N VAL A 727 36.24 32.09 6.71
CA VAL A 727 37.25 31.69 5.71
C VAL A 727 37.81 30.30 6.06
N PRO A 728 37.58 29.25 5.25
CA PRO A 728 38.12 27.94 5.52
C PRO A 728 39.64 27.93 5.24
N PRO A 729 40.48 27.28 6.06
CA PRO A 729 41.92 27.24 5.82
C PRO A 729 42.34 26.16 4.81
N THR A 730 41.40 25.53 4.10
CA THR A 730 41.66 24.34 3.27
C THR A 730 41.13 24.45 1.85
N VAL A 731 41.67 23.62 0.97
CA VAL A 731 41.24 23.34 -0.40
C VAL A 731 40.99 21.84 -0.51
N ASN A 732 39.91 21.44 -1.18
CA ASN A 732 39.60 20.02 -1.35
C ASN A 732 40.09 19.51 -2.71
N VAL A 733 40.56 18.26 -2.76
CA VAL A 733 40.87 17.57 -4.02
C VAL A 733 40.12 16.24 -4.05
N ASP A 734 39.18 16.12 -4.99
CA ASP A 734 38.22 15.02 -5.09
C ASP A 734 38.27 14.29 -6.44
N GLY A 735 37.82 13.03 -6.45
CA GLY A 735 37.68 12.20 -7.64
C GLY A 735 38.84 11.20 -7.84
N ALA A 736 39.23 10.96 -9.10
CA ALA A 736 40.19 9.95 -9.53
C ALA A 736 41.65 10.37 -9.28
N VAL A 737 41.99 10.64 -8.02
CA VAL A 737 43.35 10.93 -7.53
C VAL A 737 43.84 9.80 -6.63
N TYR A 738 45.15 9.74 -6.36
CA TYR A 738 45.70 8.73 -5.44
C TYR A 738 45.32 8.98 -3.96
N ASN A 739 45.16 10.25 -3.57
CA ASN A 739 44.78 10.63 -2.21
C ASN A 739 43.72 11.75 -2.23
N GLN A 740 42.45 11.37 -2.13
CA GLN A 740 41.32 12.29 -2.00
C GLN A 740 41.27 12.85 -0.58
N ASN A 741 41.58 14.14 -0.40
CA ASN A 741 41.66 14.76 0.92
C ASN A 741 41.54 16.30 0.86
N SER A 742 41.38 16.91 2.03
CA SER A 742 41.47 18.37 2.23
C SER A 742 42.92 18.76 2.54
N PHE A 743 43.46 19.69 1.77
CA PHE A 743 44.82 20.20 1.91
C PHE A 743 44.80 21.63 2.47
N MET A 744 45.83 22.00 3.24
CA MET A 744 45.98 23.37 3.73
C MET A 744 46.12 24.34 2.55
N TYR A 745 45.37 25.44 2.59
CA TYR A 745 45.45 26.50 1.59
C TYR A 745 46.80 27.19 1.63
N ASP A 746 47.38 27.44 0.45
CA ASP A 746 48.65 28.13 0.25
C ASP A 746 48.50 29.09 -0.94
N PRO A 747 48.61 30.42 -0.75
CA PRO A 747 48.47 31.42 -1.82
C PRO A 747 49.46 31.24 -2.99
N HIS A 748 50.59 30.59 -2.75
CA HIS A 748 51.61 30.38 -3.77
C HIS A 748 51.37 29.13 -4.62
N ARG A 749 50.46 28.25 -4.20
CA ARG A 749 50.11 27.03 -4.93
C ARG A 749 49.02 27.28 -5.96
N ARG A 750 49.04 26.49 -7.02
CA ARG A 750 48.03 26.47 -8.09
C ARG A 750 47.36 25.10 -8.15
N VAL A 751 46.33 24.97 -8.98
CA VAL A 751 45.59 23.70 -9.15
C VAL A 751 46.54 22.50 -9.36
N GLY A 752 47.57 22.66 -10.20
CA GLY A 752 48.54 21.59 -10.47
C GLY A 752 49.38 21.17 -9.26
N ASP A 753 49.66 22.09 -8.33
CA ASP A 753 50.39 21.78 -7.08
C ASP A 753 49.54 20.93 -6.15
N PHE A 754 48.26 21.25 -6.01
CA PHE A 754 47.32 20.49 -5.19
C PHE A 754 47.05 19.10 -5.77
N ILE A 755 46.96 18.98 -7.10
CA ILE A 755 46.85 17.66 -7.74
C ILE A 755 48.10 16.81 -7.46
N ARG A 756 49.30 17.40 -7.47
CA ARG A 756 50.54 16.69 -7.10
C ARG A 756 50.57 16.30 -5.62
N LEU A 757 50.10 17.17 -4.71
CA LEU A 757 49.96 16.85 -3.29
C LEU A 757 49.01 15.67 -3.06
N ALA A 758 47.96 15.56 -3.88
CA ALA A 758 47.05 14.42 -3.90
C ALA A 758 47.65 13.15 -4.54
N GLY A 759 48.96 13.13 -4.84
CA GLY A 759 49.66 12.02 -5.49
C GLY A 759 49.48 11.96 -7.01
N GLY A 760 48.86 12.97 -7.62
CA GLY A 760 48.52 13.00 -9.04
C GLY A 760 47.19 12.32 -9.37
N ALA A 761 46.79 12.44 -10.63
CA ALA A 761 45.66 11.72 -11.18
C ALA A 761 46.01 10.23 -11.35
N ASN A 762 45.11 9.33 -10.97
CA ASN A 762 45.33 7.89 -11.07
C ASN A 762 45.08 7.36 -12.50
N ARG A 763 45.25 6.04 -12.73
CA ARG A 763 45.10 5.44 -14.07
C ARG A 763 43.69 5.50 -14.64
N ASP A 764 42.70 5.57 -13.76
CA ASP A 764 41.29 5.62 -14.13
C ASP A 764 40.80 7.08 -14.25
N ALA A 765 41.70 8.06 -14.22
CA ALA A 765 41.34 9.47 -14.20
C ALA A 765 41.17 10.07 -15.60
N ASP A 766 40.12 10.87 -15.77
CA ASP A 766 40.00 11.78 -16.90
C ASP A 766 40.58 13.15 -16.56
N SER A 767 41.90 13.23 -16.71
CA SER A 767 42.63 14.46 -16.51
C SER A 767 42.32 15.56 -17.54
N LYS A 768 41.62 15.26 -18.65
CA LYS A 768 41.24 16.26 -19.67
C LYS A 768 39.96 16.99 -19.27
N ARG A 769 39.05 16.31 -18.57
CA ARG A 769 37.77 16.84 -18.05
C ARG A 769 37.81 17.36 -16.61
N ALA A 770 39.00 17.57 -16.05
CA ALA A 770 39.13 18.15 -14.71
C ALA A 770 38.47 19.54 -14.59
N TYR A 771 37.95 19.88 -13.42
CA TYR A 771 37.32 21.17 -13.15
C TYR A 771 37.52 21.61 -11.70
N VAL A 772 37.35 22.91 -11.44
CA VAL A 772 37.37 23.49 -10.10
C VAL A 772 36.00 24.05 -9.78
N ILE A 773 35.44 23.64 -8.64
CA ILE A 773 34.26 24.26 -8.03
C ILE A 773 34.79 25.34 -7.09
N ARG A 774 34.47 26.60 -7.39
CA ARG A 774 34.79 27.74 -6.53
C ARG A 774 33.96 27.69 -5.26
N ALA A 775 34.47 28.26 -4.16
CA ALA A 775 33.73 28.36 -2.90
C ALA A 775 32.32 28.98 -3.09
N GLY A 776 32.21 30.04 -3.89
CA GLY A 776 30.92 30.68 -4.25
C GLY A 776 30.00 29.87 -5.18
N GLY A 777 30.42 28.68 -5.63
CA GLY A 777 29.62 27.77 -6.46
C GLY A 777 29.83 27.94 -7.98
N ALA A 778 30.70 28.82 -8.44
CA ALA A 778 31.06 28.86 -9.86
C ALA A 778 31.90 27.62 -10.25
N VAL A 779 31.77 27.12 -11.49
CA VAL A 779 32.54 25.96 -11.98
C VAL A 779 33.46 26.39 -13.12
N ILE A 780 34.74 26.07 -13.03
CA ILE A 780 35.74 26.34 -14.07
C ILE A 780 36.28 25.01 -14.61
N SER A 781 36.01 24.71 -15.87
CA SER A 781 36.44 23.45 -16.50
C SER A 781 37.76 23.62 -17.26
N LYS A 782 38.56 22.56 -17.29
CA LYS A 782 39.81 22.49 -18.06
C LYS A 782 39.59 22.57 -19.57
N GLN A 783 38.49 22.02 -20.07
CA GLN A 783 38.16 22.01 -21.50
C GLN A 783 37.85 23.41 -22.07
N TYR A 784 37.23 24.29 -21.27
CA TYR A 784 36.80 25.62 -21.72
C TYR A 784 37.73 26.74 -21.26
N SER A 785 38.74 26.44 -20.44
CA SER A 785 39.71 27.43 -19.92
C SER A 785 41.00 27.55 -20.75
N SER A 786 41.16 26.81 -21.85
CA SER A 786 42.36 26.89 -22.69
C SER A 786 42.37 28.16 -23.55
N SER A 787 43.00 29.22 -23.02
CA SER A 787 43.32 30.44 -23.79
C SER A 787 44.59 30.25 -24.63
N LEU A 788 44.62 30.88 -25.82
CA LEU A 788 45.74 30.92 -26.77
C LEU A 788 47.04 31.55 -26.20
N ARG A 789 47.03 32.07 -24.96
CA ARG A 789 48.17 32.68 -24.25
C ARG A 789 48.57 31.88 -23.01
N GLY A 790 49.13 30.68 -23.18
CA GLY A 790 50.06 30.01 -22.24
C GLY A 790 49.62 29.63 -20.82
N ASN A 791 48.55 30.17 -20.25
CA ASN A 791 48.12 29.87 -18.87
C ASN A 791 47.10 28.73 -18.86
N GLY A 792 47.60 27.48 -18.81
CA GLY A 792 46.75 26.28 -18.75
C GLY A 792 46.08 26.08 -17.38
N PHE A 793 45.06 25.23 -17.32
CA PHE A 793 44.26 24.89 -16.12
C PHE A 793 45.10 24.60 -14.85
N ASN A 794 46.27 23.96 -14.99
CA ASN A 794 47.15 23.66 -13.85
C ASN A 794 47.77 24.91 -13.19
N SER A 795 47.84 26.04 -13.92
CA SER A 795 48.33 27.33 -13.44
C SER A 795 47.23 28.22 -12.82
N LEU A 796 45.99 27.73 -12.79
CA LEU A 796 44.85 28.45 -12.22
C LEU A 796 45.08 28.66 -10.71
N HIS A 797 44.84 29.90 -10.25
CA HIS A 797 44.87 30.21 -8.82
C HIS A 797 43.67 29.57 -8.14
N VAL A 798 43.93 28.95 -6.99
CA VAL A 798 42.95 28.31 -6.12
C VAL A 798 42.71 29.24 -4.94
N TYR A 799 41.47 29.31 -4.46
CA TYR A 799 41.09 30.11 -3.29
C TYR A 799 40.65 29.21 -2.14
N PRO A 800 40.64 29.72 -0.89
CA PRO A 800 40.20 28.92 0.24
C PRO A 800 38.77 28.38 0.03
N GLY A 801 38.54 27.11 0.32
CA GLY A 801 37.24 26.44 0.12
C GLY A 801 36.95 26.01 -1.31
N ASP A 802 37.84 26.28 -2.28
CA ASP A 802 37.72 25.70 -3.62
C ASP A 802 37.89 24.17 -3.57
N THR A 803 37.20 23.49 -4.48
CA THR A 803 37.27 22.04 -4.64
C THR A 803 37.74 21.69 -6.04
N ILE A 804 38.88 21.02 -6.15
CA ILE A 804 39.45 20.54 -7.41
C ILE A 804 38.91 19.13 -7.65
N VAL A 805 38.23 18.92 -8.77
CA VAL A 805 37.63 17.62 -9.10
C VAL A 805 38.29 17.03 -10.34
N ILE A 806 38.82 15.81 -10.21
CA ILE A 806 39.31 15.01 -11.33
C ILE A 806 38.32 13.87 -11.58
N PRO A 807 37.51 13.92 -12.64
CA PRO A 807 36.53 12.86 -12.90
C PRO A 807 37.20 11.54 -13.31
N LEU A 808 36.46 10.44 -13.21
CA LEU A 808 36.87 9.13 -13.74
C LEU A 808 36.78 9.12 -15.28
N ASN A 809 37.71 8.43 -15.93
CA ASN A 809 37.73 8.19 -17.37
C ASN A 809 36.83 7.00 -17.71
N LEU A 810 35.78 7.29 -18.48
CA LEU A 810 34.73 6.33 -18.85
C LEU A 810 34.96 5.72 -20.25
N ASP A 811 36.00 6.16 -20.99
CA ASP A 811 36.25 5.73 -22.38
C ASP A 811 37.06 4.44 -22.50
N GLN A 812 37.63 3.93 -21.40
CA GLN A 812 38.32 2.63 -21.39
C GLN A 812 37.34 1.47 -21.24
N GLY A 813 36.63 1.16 -22.34
CA GLY A 813 36.08 -0.16 -22.62
C GLY A 813 35.16 -0.76 -21.54
N LYS A 814 34.13 -0.02 -21.11
CA LYS A 814 32.93 -0.55 -20.42
C LYS A 814 31.85 0.54 -20.42
N THR A 815 30.95 0.46 -21.39
CA THR A 815 29.81 1.37 -21.50
C THR A 815 28.83 1.10 -20.35
N MET A 816 28.50 2.14 -19.60
CA MET A 816 27.48 2.25 -18.53
C MET A 816 27.95 2.11 -17.07
N ARG A 817 28.83 3.03 -16.64
CA ARG A 817 28.99 3.42 -15.22
C ARG A 817 28.82 4.94 -15.07
N LEU A 818 27.68 5.47 -15.54
CA LEU A 818 27.62 6.87 -16.00
C LEU A 818 27.14 7.92 -14.98
N ILE A 819 26.40 7.65 -13.89
CA ILE A 819 25.68 8.77 -13.23
C ILE A 819 25.75 8.85 -11.69
N VAL A 820 26.27 7.85 -10.98
CA VAL A 820 26.16 7.83 -9.51
C VAL A 820 27.18 8.74 -8.79
N ASP A 821 28.40 8.88 -9.31
CA ASP A 821 29.47 9.60 -8.56
C ASP A 821 29.38 11.13 -8.72
N ILE A 822 28.91 11.61 -9.88
CA ILE A 822 28.69 13.04 -10.10
C ILE A 822 27.48 13.53 -9.29
N ALA A 823 26.42 12.72 -9.14
CA ALA A 823 25.24 13.09 -8.35
C ALA A 823 25.54 13.19 -6.84
N GLN A 824 26.43 12.36 -6.30
CA GLN A 824 26.84 12.42 -4.89
C GLN A 824 27.68 13.67 -4.56
N ILE A 825 28.53 14.12 -5.49
CA ILE A 825 29.32 15.34 -5.32
C ILE A 825 28.48 16.59 -5.63
N VAL A 826 27.65 16.55 -6.68
CA VAL A 826 26.76 17.67 -7.08
C VAL A 826 25.63 17.90 -6.08
N GLY A 827 25.17 16.87 -5.37
CA GLY A 827 24.18 16.96 -4.31
C GLY A 827 24.61 17.83 -3.12
N GLN A 828 25.92 18.08 -2.95
CA GLN A 828 26.45 18.99 -1.93
C GLN A 828 26.61 20.44 -2.41
N PHE A 829 26.64 20.70 -3.73
CA PHE A 829 26.99 22.03 -4.27
C PHE A 829 25.91 22.69 -5.14
N GLY A 830 24.80 22.02 -5.43
CA GLY A 830 23.61 22.65 -6.02
C GLY A 830 23.70 23.01 -7.50
N ILE A 831 24.68 22.45 -8.23
CA ILE A 831 24.88 22.75 -9.67
C ILE A 831 24.72 21.46 -10.46
N ALA A 832 23.47 21.04 -10.66
CA ALA A 832 23.16 20.06 -11.69
C ALA A 832 23.20 20.78 -13.06
N ILE A 833 23.76 20.11 -14.07
CA ILE A 833 23.57 20.32 -15.53
C ILE A 833 24.77 20.87 -16.31
N ALA A 834 25.62 21.77 -15.78
CA ALA A 834 26.81 22.21 -16.54
C ALA A 834 27.83 21.08 -16.75
N ALA A 835 28.00 20.20 -15.76
CA ALA A 835 28.87 19.01 -15.85
C ALA A 835 28.26 17.87 -16.70
N ALA A 836 26.93 17.85 -16.88
CA ALA A 836 26.28 16.87 -17.74
C ALA A 836 26.52 17.19 -19.24
N ASN A 837 26.52 18.48 -19.62
CA ASN A 837 26.83 18.89 -20.99
C ASN A 837 28.31 18.68 -21.37
N THR A 838 29.24 18.67 -20.43
CA THR A 838 30.65 18.27 -20.69
C THR A 838 30.82 16.75 -20.90
N VAL A 839 29.80 15.96 -20.56
CA VAL A 839 29.79 14.49 -20.70
C VAL A 839 28.90 14.04 -21.87
N LEU A 840 27.93 14.85 -22.29
CA LEU A 840 26.97 14.55 -23.37
C LEU A 840 27.20 15.35 -24.67
N GLY A 841 28.21 16.23 -24.72
CA GLY A 841 28.62 16.90 -25.95
C GLY A 841 29.23 15.91 -26.96
N GLN A 842 28.70 15.94 -28.19
CA GLN A 842 29.10 15.11 -29.34
C GLN A 842 30.60 15.06 -29.61
#